data_AF-A0A844HV74-F1
#
_entry.id   AF-A0A844HV74-F1
#
_cell.length_a   1.000
_cell.length_b   1.000
_cell.length_c   1.000
_cell.angle_alpha   90.00
_cell.angle_beta   90.00
_cell.angle_gamma   90.00
#
_symmetry.space_group_name_H-M   'P 1'
#
loop_
_entity.id
_entity.type
_entity.pdbx_description
1 polymer ?
#
loop_
_entity_poly.entity_id
_entity_poly.type
_entity_poly.pdbx_seq_one_letter_code
_entity_poly.pdbx_strand_id
1 'polypeptide(L)'
;MKLRKTPSGRHALSLTVALLGSTLLAGCFDSDNDSSGPSQAEVDPNLFPSDGQLEATIRRTTGGVPHIVADDLKSAAFGHGYAQAQDNVCMLAEAVVKARSERAKYFGPGPDAGFGVGINVVNDFSFKAQQIYAGAEAEFPTLSPESRALIEGFTEGYNRYVNETDASQFPAECADQEWVKPITPVDLLAHYRIVGQYASGALFATGAVFLAVPPTESPAPTLVSSVTNVEEVNKLLKSVVATAEAGARSQTNFADMGLASNAWGIGSELTEQGRGALLANPHFPYTGHRRLYEVQMTVPGYLNVHGAGLLGTAIPLINFNENLAWSHTVTTSRRFTWYELVLKDGDNLTYVKDGVEKPITTETYQIEVDMGMPQPVVLERTFYFSEYGPMIAANAVSNQLPAWGDNGALNASSMVAHTYRDANANTGGLLDTWLGMSRASNLEEFQSVFQNCGSTLWTNTTYADDQGNAFYIDSSSVPNLSEKAIALVNFRRAGSAAYAGLFDQGVTLLDGRLSQEDWVETACGPLVPYEQKPKLVRSDWVQNSNSSYWSTNPDEFLTGFSPLFGDEKAPINPRTRLGIKMLQNLMDPGFPDAPLPAGDDGLFTAEELIGVIWNNRAWYAEQFLPELLQRCTAIGSTAVNGIDLSSWCQSLNNWDGLYNRNSVGAHIFRVFMANYLEDVDTDLTTPFSPADPVGTPADPSEENAGTAADTMLLALADGVAALQSQGIQPTEALGDLQYYRASGGVVPGSGGMPTFYNNQPAIPWHGGDGNIDGAFNAIGVVTDPFLEDTRFPRIAPSTIENTAGLSDGTDGIDGWLIARGTSWHFGLEFTDNGPEAYGLVSYSQSTDSMSPFFSDQSEQYSNKEFRQLFFTEEDIQANLLPQGETVISSD
;
A
#
# COMPACT_ATOMS: atom_id res chain seq x y z
N MET A 1 30.16 -61.71 2.12
CA MET A 1 31.51 -62.25 1.84
C MET A 1 32.51 -61.10 1.97
N LYS A 2 33.41 -61.11 2.97
CA LYS A 2 34.40 -60.06 3.35
C LYS A 2 33.82 -58.63 3.59
N LEU A 3 33.65 -58.07 4.82
CA LEU A 3 34.57 -57.82 5.96
C LEU A 3 35.78 -56.95 5.55
N ARG A 4 36.22 -55.86 6.21
CA ARG A 4 36.04 -55.22 7.56
C ARG A 4 36.48 -53.72 7.43
N LYS A 5 36.52 -52.78 8.41
CA LYS A 5 36.44 -52.73 9.90
C LYS A 5 36.16 -51.27 10.38
N THR A 6 35.70 -51.06 11.61
CA THR A 6 35.93 -49.84 12.46
C THR A 6 37.00 -50.14 13.54
N PRO A 7 37.64 -49.13 14.18
CA PRO A 7 37.21 -48.57 15.49
C PRO A 7 37.45 -47.04 15.63
N SER A 8 36.63 -46.20 16.28
CA SER A 8 36.30 -46.03 17.72
C SER A 8 37.48 -45.68 18.66
N GLY A 9 37.42 -44.49 19.31
CA GLY A 9 38.26 -44.10 20.44
C GLY A 9 37.68 -42.93 21.24
N ARG A 10 37.44 -43.13 22.55
CA ARG A 10 37.01 -42.12 23.54
C ARG A 10 38.07 -42.00 24.63
N HIS A 11 38.46 -40.79 25.03
CA HIS A 11 38.87 -40.38 26.40
C HIS A 11 38.60 -38.86 26.50
N ALA A 12 37.86 -38.27 27.44
CA ALA A 12 37.72 -38.41 28.89
C ALA A 12 38.65 -37.47 29.71
N LEU A 13 38.03 -36.43 30.29
CA LEU A 13 38.42 -35.56 31.43
C LEU A 13 39.89 -35.21 31.69
N SER A 14 40.14 -33.91 31.93
CA SER A 14 40.39 -33.39 33.30
C SER A 14 40.36 -31.85 33.36
N LEU A 15 39.63 -31.31 34.34
CA LEU A 15 39.80 -29.92 34.82
C LEU A 15 41.12 -29.80 35.59
N THR A 16 41.80 -28.65 35.53
CA THR A 16 42.49 -28.09 36.71
C THR A 16 42.54 -26.57 36.66
N VAL A 17 42.06 -25.94 37.72
CA VAL A 17 42.16 -24.49 37.98
C VAL A 17 43.39 -24.24 38.85
N ALA A 18 44.20 -23.21 38.54
CA ALA A 18 45.07 -22.57 39.53
C ALA A 18 45.40 -21.12 39.15
N LEU A 19 45.06 -20.21 40.05
CA LEU A 19 45.28 -18.76 40.01
C LEU A 19 46.66 -18.36 40.58
N LEU A 20 47.00 -17.08 40.39
CA LEU A 20 47.94 -16.23 41.16
C LEU A 20 49.45 -16.36 40.92
N GLY A 21 50.09 -15.19 40.74
CA GLY A 21 51.53 -15.03 40.57
C GLY A 21 51.97 -13.58 40.38
N SER A 22 51.51 -12.64 41.22
CA SER A 22 51.88 -11.22 41.12
C SER A 22 53.31 -10.96 41.59
N THR A 23 54.15 -10.33 40.76
CA THR A 23 55.41 -9.71 41.21
C THR A 23 55.59 -8.32 40.60
N LEU A 24 55.59 -7.31 41.48
CA LEU A 24 55.99 -5.94 41.17
C LEU A 24 57.51 -5.88 40.90
N LEU A 25 57.90 -5.17 39.84
CA LEU A 25 59.22 -4.59 39.70
C LEU A 25 59.07 -3.16 39.17
N ALA A 26 59.57 -2.20 39.93
CA ALA A 26 59.60 -0.79 39.53
C ALA A 26 60.84 -0.51 38.67
N GLY A 27 60.65 0.18 37.55
CA GLY A 27 61.72 0.76 36.72
C GLY A 27 61.17 2.02 36.08
N CYS A 28 61.83 3.16 36.29
CA CYS A 28 61.33 4.46 35.89
C CYS A 28 61.96 4.96 34.58
N PHE A 29 61.18 5.74 33.82
CA PHE A 29 61.59 6.60 32.69
C PHE A 29 62.28 5.92 31.49
N ASP A 30 61.59 5.90 30.35
CA ASP A 30 61.70 7.05 29.45
C ASP A 30 60.39 7.27 28.67
N SER A 31 60.21 8.44 28.08
CA SER A 31 58.97 8.85 27.40
C SER A 31 59.03 8.63 25.89
N ASP A 32 58.07 7.89 25.34
CA ASP A 32 57.54 8.11 23.99
C ASP A 32 56.04 7.81 23.99
N ASN A 33 55.26 8.69 23.36
CA ASN A 33 53.82 8.82 23.56
C ASN A 33 53.05 8.54 22.26
N ASP A 34 53.20 7.33 21.72
CA ASP A 34 52.39 6.84 20.61
C ASP A 34 51.04 6.33 21.12
N SER A 35 50.10 7.26 21.28
CA SER A 35 48.69 6.91 21.43
C SER A 35 48.16 6.39 20.09
N SER A 36 48.16 5.06 19.93
CA SER A 36 47.34 4.41 18.90
C SER A 36 45.86 4.65 19.24
N GLY A 37 45.31 5.74 18.73
CA GLY A 37 43.86 5.97 18.73
C GLY A 37 43.14 4.83 18.00
N PRO A 38 41.83 4.63 18.25
CA PRO A 38 41.06 3.71 17.44
C PRO A 38 41.16 4.17 15.98
N SER A 39 41.43 3.23 15.07
CA SER A 39 41.37 3.50 13.64
C SER A 39 39.98 4.05 13.32
N GLN A 40 39.90 5.29 12.85
CA GLN A 40 38.70 5.79 12.19
C GLN A 40 38.38 4.80 11.07
N ALA A 41 37.15 4.29 11.03
CA ALA A 41 36.68 3.55 9.87
C ALA A 41 36.79 4.50 8.67
N GLU A 42 37.42 4.02 7.60
CA GLU A 42 37.54 4.77 6.36
C GLU A 42 36.12 4.98 5.81
N VAL A 43 35.74 6.24 5.61
CA VAL A 43 34.39 6.61 5.16
C VAL A 43 34.25 6.18 3.69
N ASP A 44 33.20 5.44 3.35
CA ASP A 44 32.93 5.08 1.95
C ASP A 44 32.50 6.33 1.18
N PRO A 45 33.29 6.80 0.20
CA PRO A 45 33.02 8.03 -0.52
C PRO A 45 31.80 7.92 -1.44
N ASN A 46 31.29 6.72 -1.73
CA ASN A 46 30.03 6.56 -2.48
C ASN A 46 28.79 6.79 -1.58
N LEU A 47 28.96 6.73 -0.25
CA LEU A 47 27.85 6.79 0.71
C LEU A 47 27.79 8.11 1.47
N PHE A 48 28.94 8.75 1.73
CA PHE A 48 29.02 9.98 2.51
C PHE A 48 30.08 10.93 1.93
N PRO A 49 29.89 12.26 2.00
CA PRO A 49 30.85 13.22 1.48
C PRO A 49 32.17 13.18 2.27
N SER A 50 33.28 13.22 1.53
CA SER A 50 34.64 13.06 2.11
C SER A 50 35.10 14.26 2.96
N ASP A 51 34.54 15.45 2.74
CA ASP A 51 34.79 16.67 3.52
C ASP A 51 33.67 16.98 4.54
N GLY A 52 32.61 16.16 4.57
CA GLY A 52 31.44 16.32 5.42
C GLY A 52 30.39 17.31 4.90
N GLN A 53 30.56 17.89 3.70
CA GLN A 53 29.60 18.81 3.09
C GLN A 53 28.69 18.07 2.10
N LEU A 54 27.37 18.23 2.26
CA LEU A 54 26.40 17.69 1.32
C LEU A 54 26.25 18.67 0.16
N GLU A 55 26.31 18.20 -1.09
CA GLU A 55 26.00 19.02 -2.27
C GLU A 55 25.19 18.20 -3.29
N ALA A 56 24.08 18.77 -3.78
CA ALA A 56 23.23 18.13 -4.78
C ALA A 56 22.80 19.13 -5.87
N THR A 57 22.83 18.68 -7.12
CA THR A 57 22.29 19.41 -8.27
C THR A 57 20.93 18.82 -8.64
N ILE A 58 19.88 19.62 -8.49
CA ILE A 58 18.49 19.27 -8.80
C ILE A 58 18.13 19.90 -10.14
N ARG A 59 17.79 19.08 -11.13
CA ARG A 59 17.42 19.51 -12.49
C ARG A 59 15.97 19.13 -12.74
N ARG A 60 15.08 20.09 -13.02
CA ARG A 60 13.66 19.82 -13.30
C ARG A 60 13.34 19.87 -14.78
N THR A 61 12.63 18.86 -15.26
CA THR A 61 12.11 18.73 -16.64
C THR A 61 10.57 18.82 -16.67
N THR A 62 9.94 18.59 -17.83
CA THR A 62 8.47 18.58 -18.02
C THR A 62 7.74 17.74 -16.96
N GLY A 63 6.64 18.26 -16.42
CA GLY A 63 5.95 17.64 -15.27
C GLY A 63 6.51 18.06 -13.91
N GLY A 64 7.60 18.83 -13.89
CA GLY A 64 8.30 19.23 -12.67
C GLY A 64 9.25 18.16 -12.12
N VAL A 65 9.49 17.07 -12.85
CA VAL A 65 10.24 15.89 -12.40
C VAL A 65 11.69 16.27 -12.05
N PRO A 66 12.17 16.04 -10.81
CA PRO A 66 13.55 16.27 -10.43
C PRO A 66 14.48 15.12 -10.84
N HIS A 67 15.57 15.45 -11.51
CA HIS A 67 16.70 14.58 -11.82
C HIS A 67 17.90 15.04 -11.01
N ILE A 68 18.21 14.32 -9.93
CA ILE A 68 19.18 14.71 -8.91
C ILE A 68 20.54 14.06 -9.21
N VAL A 69 21.60 14.86 -9.20
CA VAL A 69 23.00 14.37 -9.23
C VAL A 69 23.71 14.78 -7.95
N ALA A 70 24.48 13.86 -7.39
CA ALA A 70 25.45 14.14 -6.35
C ALA A 70 26.62 13.15 -6.41
N ASP A 71 27.74 13.48 -5.76
CA ASP A 71 28.93 12.62 -5.74
C ASP A 71 28.78 11.40 -4.79
N ASP A 72 27.82 11.43 -3.86
CA ASP A 72 27.55 10.36 -2.89
C ASP A 72 26.05 10.15 -2.60
N LEU A 73 25.70 8.99 -2.05
CA LEU A 73 24.32 8.58 -1.77
C LEU A 73 23.60 9.47 -0.75
N LYS A 74 24.29 9.96 0.29
CA LYS A 74 23.70 10.87 1.28
C LYS A 74 23.38 12.22 0.66
N SER A 75 24.28 12.74 -0.18
CA SER A 75 24.05 13.96 -0.94
C SER A 75 22.94 13.82 -1.99
N ALA A 76 22.82 12.66 -2.66
CA ALA A 76 21.69 12.40 -3.56
C ALA A 76 20.35 12.36 -2.79
N ALA A 77 20.31 11.73 -1.61
CA ALA A 77 19.15 11.73 -0.74
C ALA A 77 18.84 13.13 -0.16
N PHE A 78 19.85 13.97 0.07
CA PHE A 78 19.69 15.39 0.44
C PHE A 78 18.99 16.20 -0.66
N GLY A 79 19.42 16.04 -1.92
CA GLY A 79 18.67 16.57 -3.07
C GLY A 79 17.22 16.07 -3.11
N HIS A 80 16.99 14.80 -2.77
CA HIS A 80 15.66 14.19 -2.83
C HIS A 80 14.72 14.68 -1.73
N GLY A 81 15.19 14.75 -0.48
CA GLY A 81 14.43 15.30 0.64
C GLY A 81 14.05 16.76 0.43
N TYR A 82 14.97 17.55 -0.14
CA TYR A 82 14.69 18.94 -0.50
C TYR A 82 13.62 19.04 -1.61
N ALA A 83 13.75 18.27 -2.70
CA ALA A 83 12.79 18.31 -3.80
C ALA A 83 11.38 17.86 -3.37
N GLN A 84 11.27 16.77 -2.57
CA GLN A 84 9.99 16.34 -2.00
C GLN A 84 9.41 17.39 -1.06
N ALA A 85 10.22 18.03 -0.22
CA ALA A 85 9.77 19.11 0.67
C ALA A 85 9.26 20.31 -0.12
N GLN A 86 9.99 20.76 -1.14
CA GLN A 86 9.59 21.85 -2.03
C GLN A 86 8.19 21.66 -2.62
N ASP A 87 7.87 20.43 -3.06
CA ASP A 87 6.61 20.16 -3.73
C ASP A 87 5.47 19.74 -2.78
N ASN A 88 5.79 19.21 -1.58
CA ASN A 88 4.83 18.46 -0.73
C ASN A 88 5.01 18.64 0.80
N VAL A 89 5.65 19.72 1.28
CA VAL A 89 5.99 19.96 2.71
C VAL A 89 4.84 19.67 3.70
N CYS A 90 3.61 20.12 3.43
CA CYS A 90 2.50 19.93 4.36
C CYS A 90 2.18 18.44 4.60
N MET A 91 2.22 17.61 3.55
CA MET A 91 1.97 16.16 3.69
C MET A 91 3.09 15.45 4.46
N LEU A 92 4.34 15.85 4.23
CA LEU A 92 5.52 15.28 4.88
C LEU A 92 5.57 15.64 6.37
N ALA A 93 5.28 16.90 6.72
CA ALA A 93 5.20 17.35 8.10
C ALA A 93 4.08 16.62 8.87
N GLU A 94 2.91 16.43 8.26
CA GLU A 94 1.79 15.69 8.90
C GLU A 94 2.09 14.20 9.05
N ALA A 95 2.81 13.58 8.10
CA ALA A 95 3.28 12.20 8.22
C ALA A 95 4.23 12.01 9.44
N VAL A 96 5.08 13.01 9.73
CA VAL A 96 5.93 13.01 10.92
C VAL A 96 5.13 13.25 12.21
N VAL A 97 4.11 14.12 12.18
CA VAL A 97 3.17 14.27 13.32
C VAL A 97 2.46 12.95 13.63
N LYS A 98 2.02 12.20 12.61
CA LYS A 98 1.47 10.85 12.75
C LYS A 98 2.49 9.88 13.37
N ALA A 99 3.72 9.85 12.84
CA ALA A 99 4.76 8.92 13.28
C ALA A 99 5.22 9.13 14.74
N ARG A 100 5.17 10.38 15.24
CA ARG A 100 5.45 10.73 16.65
C ARG A 100 4.31 10.43 17.63
N SER A 101 3.13 10.07 17.12
CA SER A 101 1.86 10.09 17.86
C SER A 101 1.54 11.47 18.46
N GLU A 102 1.57 12.52 17.62
CA GLU A 102 1.26 13.91 17.99
C GLU A 102 0.01 14.46 17.26
N ARG A 103 -0.83 13.62 16.61
CA ARG A 103 -2.04 14.11 15.91
C ARG A 103 -3.04 14.74 16.87
N ALA A 104 -3.20 14.17 18.06
CA ALA A 104 -4.07 14.69 19.11
C ALA A 104 -3.60 16.04 19.65
N LYS A 105 -2.28 16.24 19.68
CA LYS A 105 -1.60 17.45 20.14
C LYS A 105 -1.75 18.62 19.18
N TYR A 106 -1.63 18.38 17.88
CA TYR A 106 -1.64 19.45 16.87
C TYR A 106 -2.99 19.64 16.17
N PHE A 107 -3.83 18.60 16.08
CA PHE A 107 -5.10 18.62 15.32
C PHE A 107 -6.31 18.36 16.22
N GLY A 108 -6.13 18.47 17.54
CA GLY A 108 -7.13 18.15 18.56
C GLY A 108 -7.51 16.66 18.59
N PRO A 109 -8.54 16.25 19.36
CA PRO A 109 -8.91 14.84 19.55
C PRO A 109 -9.31 14.09 18.27
N GLY A 110 -9.53 14.81 17.16
CA GLY A 110 -10.01 14.28 15.90
C GLY A 110 -11.48 14.63 15.63
N PRO A 111 -11.88 14.60 14.36
CA PRO A 111 -13.21 15.04 13.90
C PRO A 111 -14.34 14.15 14.41
N ASP A 112 -15.57 14.67 14.40
CA ASP A 112 -16.80 13.87 14.57
C ASP A 112 -17.20 13.25 13.22
N ALA A 113 -16.40 12.30 12.72
CA ALA A 113 -16.55 11.74 11.38
C ALA A 113 -16.29 10.22 11.36
N GLY A 114 -17.14 9.48 10.63
CA GLY A 114 -17.03 8.03 10.37
C GLY A 114 -17.24 7.11 11.58
N PHE A 115 -16.42 7.30 12.62
CA PHE A 115 -16.37 6.46 13.82
C PHE A 115 -16.70 7.24 15.11
N GLY A 116 -16.70 8.57 15.05
CA GLY A 116 -16.99 9.49 16.17
C GLY A 116 -15.77 10.31 16.63
N VAL A 117 -16.01 11.21 17.59
CA VAL A 117 -14.96 12.08 18.17
C VAL A 117 -13.92 11.28 18.95
N GLY A 118 -12.63 11.49 18.63
CA GLY A 118 -11.52 10.95 19.42
C GLY A 118 -10.51 10.10 18.65
N ILE A 119 -10.66 9.96 17.32
CA ILE A 119 -9.82 9.06 16.52
C ILE A 119 -8.31 9.37 16.60
N ASN A 120 -7.91 10.64 16.78
CA ASN A 120 -6.49 10.99 16.94
C ASN A 120 -5.94 10.43 18.26
N VAL A 121 -6.71 10.50 19.35
CA VAL A 121 -6.35 9.91 20.64
C VAL A 121 -6.21 8.38 20.52
N VAL A 122 -7.12 7.72 19.80
CA VAL A 122 -7.08 6.26 19.59
C VAL A 122 -5.84 5.85 18.77
N ASN A 123 -5.57 6.53 17.66
CA ASN A 123 -4.39 6.29 16.81
C ASN A 123 -3.08 6.57 17.56
N ASP A 124 -2.94 7.75 18.20
CA ASP A 124 -1.70 8.16 18.85
C ASP A 124 -1.29 7.17 19.95
N PHE A 125 -2.23 6.79 20.82
CA PHE A 125 -1.98 5.77 21.84
C PHE A 125 -1.66 4.39 21.23
N SER A 126 -2.36 3.99 20.17
CA SER A 126 -2.11 2.70 19.51
C SER A 126 -0.73 2.65 18.86
N PHE A 127 -0.30 3.70 18.17
CA PHE A 127 1.05 3.78 17.57
C PHE A 127 2.17 3.83 18.63
N LYS A 128 1.92 4.38 19.83
CA LYS A 128 2.86 4.23 20.96
C LYS A 128 2.94 2.78 21.43
N ALA A 129 1.80 2.11 21.60
CA ALA A 129 1.77 0.69 21.96
C ALA A 129 2.36 -0.24 20.88
N GLN A 130 2.26 0.14 19.61
CA GLN A 130 2.88 -0.57 18.48
C GLN A 130 4.36 -0.21 18.28
N GLN A 131 4.92 0.60 19.19
CA GLN A 131 6.32 1.01 19.19
C GLN A 131 6.74 1.58 17.83
N ILE A 132 5.91 2.44 17.23
CA ILE A 132 6.25 3.12 15.96
C ILE A 132 7.48 3.99 16.19
N TYR A 133 7.38 5.01 17.04
CA TYR A 133 8.52 5.90 17.32
C TYR A 133 9.64 5.20 18.11
N ALA A 134 9.31 4.55 19.22
CA ALA A 134 10.30 3.90 20.09
C ALA A 134 11.05 2.73 19.40
N GLY A 135 10.39 2.04 18.47
CA GLY A 135 11.04 1.03 17.64
C GLY A 135 11.99 1.63 16.60
N ALA A 136 11.68 2.81 16.04
CA ALA A 136 12.63 3.55 15.20
C ALA A 136 13.86 4.02 16.00
N GLU A 137 13.68 4.48 17.25
CA GLU A 137 14.80 4.82 18.14
C GLU A 137 15.71 3.61 18.42
N ALA A 138 15.13 2.42 18.57
CA ALA A 138 15.89 1.18 18.78
C ALA A 138 16.56 0.63 17.50
N GLU A 139 15.93 0.82 16.34
CA GLU A 139 16.41 0.30 15.04
C GLU A 139 17.43 1.22 14.36
N PHE A 140 17.32 2.55 14.51
CA PHE A 140 18.19 3.51 13.83
C PHE A 140 19.71 3.25 14.04
N PRO A 141 20.21 2.89 15.24
CA PRO A 141 21.63 2.57 15.45
C PRO A 141 22.09 1.25 14.81
N THR A 142 21.17 0.42 14.32
CA THR A 142 21.47 -0.90 13.73
C THR A 142 21.37 -0.94 12.20
N LEU A 143 20.96 0.16 11.58
CA LEU A 143 20.89 0.31 10.13
C LEU A 143 22.25 0.16 9.45
N SER A 144 22.24 -0.30 8.21
CA SER A 144 23.40 -0.29 7.32
C SER A 144 23.94 1.14 7.10
N PRO A 145 25.22 1.30 6.72
CA PRO A 145 25.76 2.58 6.23
C PRO A 145 24.92 3.19 5.09
N GLU A 146 24.42 2.35 4.18
CA GLU A 146 23.59 2.72 3.04
C GLU A 146 22.23 3.29 3.46
N SER A 147 21.48 2.56 4.31
CA SER A 147 20.21 3.02 4.86
C SER A 147 20.38 4.28 5.70
N ARG A 148 21.51 4.42 6.42
CA ARG A 148 21.84 5.68 7.13
C ARG A 148 22.12 6.84 6.18
N ALA A 149 22.87 6.63 5.11
CA ALA A 149 23.12 7.66 4.10
C ALA A 149 21.80 8.18 3.51
N LEU A 150 20.90 7.27 3.11
CA LEU A 150 19.57 7.63 2.59
C LEU A 150 18.72 8.41 3.61
N ILE A 151 18.57 7.91 4.83
CA ILE A 151 17.69 8.54 5.84
C ILE A 151 18.28 9.88 6.32
N GLU A 152 19.56 9.92 6.67
CA GLU A 152 20.20 11.16 7.14
C GLU A 152 20.21 12.23 6.04
N GLY A 153 20.52 11.86 4.79
CA GLY A 153 20.50 12.78 3.66
C GLY A 153 19.11 13.39 3.44
N PHE A 154 18.08 12.54 3.33
CA PHE A 154 16.70 13.00 3.15
C PHE A 154 16.23 13.92 4.28
N THR A 155 16.55 13.58 5.54
CA THR A 155 16.26 14.44 6.70
C THR A 155 16.92 15.81 6.56
N GLU A 156 18.21 15.90 6.22
CA GLU A 156 18.87 17.20 6.04
C GLU A 156 18.28 17.99 4.87
N GLY A 157 17.87 17.32 3.78
CA GLY A 157 17.25 17.97 2.62
C GLY A 157 15.90 18.61 2.94
N TYR A 158 15.04 17.87 3.65
CA TYR A 158 13.79 18.39 4.19
C TYR A 158 14.03 19.54 5.18
N ASN A 159 14.98 19.37 6.10
CA ASN A 159 15.32 20.38 7.12
C ASN A 159 15.80 21.68 6.49
N ARG A 160 16.63 21.60 5.44
CA ARG A 160 17.07 22.76 4.67
C ARG A 160 15.88 23.55 4.16
N TYR A 161 14.98 22.91 3.39
CA TYR A 161 13.80 23.58 2.81
C TYR A 161 12.94 24.26 3.88
N VAL A 162 12.69 23.56 5.00
CA VAL A 162 11.89 24.10 6.12
C VAL A 162 12.58 25.26 6.85
N ASN A 163 13.92 25.29 6.91
CA ASN A 163 14.67 26.37 7.56
C ASN A 163 14.84 27.61 6.67
N GLU A 164 14.96 27.46 5.36
CA GLU A 164 15.15 28.59 4.43
C GLU A 164 13.83 29.23 3.96
N THR A 165 12.71 28.49 4.04
CA THR A 165 11.37 28.99 3.70
C THR A 165 10.72 29.70 4.88
N ASP A 166 10.28 30.94 4.69
CA ASP A 166 9.47 31.65 5.69
C ASP A 166 8.12 30.94 5.87
N ALA A 167 7.70 30.72 7.12
CA ALA A 167 6.53 29.90 7.44
C ALA A 167 5.21 30.42 6.84
N SER A 168 5.13 31.71 6.50
CA SER A 168 3.98 32.32 5.81
C SER A 168 3.92 32.01 4.31
N GLN A 169 4.97 31.41 3.74
CA GLN A 169 5.08 31.04 2.32
C GLN A 169 4.76 29.56 2.05
N PHE A 170 4.56 28.75 3.09
CA PHE A 170 4.05 27.37 2.91
C PHE A 170 2.59 27.38 2.40
N PRO A 171 2.11 26.27 1.80
CA PRO A 171 0.72 26.14 1.37
C PRO A 171 -0.28 26.40 2.50
N ALA A 172 -1.48 26.86 2.16
CA ALA A 172 -2.48 27.36 3.13
C ALA A 172 -2.89 26.35 4.22
N GLU A 173 -2.73 25.05 3.94
CA GLU A 173 -2.98 23.93 4.85
C GLU A 173 -1.94 23.83 5.97
N CYS A 174 -0.76 24.42 5.81
CA CYS A 174 0.33 24.36 6.78
C CYS A 174 1.13 25.67 6.99
N ALA A 175 0.68 26.79 6.39
CA ALA A 175 1.21 28.13 6.66
C ALA A 175 1.16 28.51 8.15
N ASP A 176 2.26 29.08 8.64
CA ASP A 176 2.48 29.52 10.03
C ASP A 176 2.24 28.42 11.11
N GLN A 177 2.29 27.14 10.74
CA GLN A 177 2.00 26.03 11.66
C GLN A 177 3.22 25.50 12.42
N GLU A 178 3.12 25.44 13.76
CA GLU A 178 4.20 24.95 14.65
C GLU A 178 4.63 23.48 14.42
N TRP A 179 3.82 22.69 13.71
CA TRP A 179 4.14 21.30 13.36
C TRP A 179 4.95 21.16 12.07
N VAL A 180 5.05 22.22 11.25
CA VAL A 180 6.02 22.30 10.14
C VAL A 180 7.35 22.80 10.70
N LYS A 181 8.20 21.85 11.08
CA LYS A 181 9.49 22.11 11.74
C LYS A 181 10.53 21.07 11.32
N PRO A 182 11.84 21.32 11.55
CA PRO A 182 12.87 20.32 11.32
C PRO A 182 12.62 18.98 12.02
N ILE A 183 13.09 17.92 11.39
CA ILE A 183 12.92 16.52 11.80
C ILE A 183 14.30 15.87 12.01
N THR A 184 14.26 14.69 12.60
CA THR A 184 15.42 13.83 12.86
C THR A 184 15.36 12.57 11.99
N PRO A 185 16.48 11.85 11.78
CA PRO A 185 16.48 10.56 11.08
C PRO A 185 15.53 9.51 11.69
N VAL A 186 15.32 9.58 13.01
CA VAL A 186 14.37 8.71 13.73
C VAL A 186 12.92 8.97 13.32
N ASP A 187 12.55 10.23 13.07
CA ASP A 187 11.19 10.59 12.62
C ASP A 187 10.86 9.97 11.27
N LEU A 188 11.83 9.98 10.36
CA LEU A 188 11.69 9.41 9.02
C LEU A 188 11.61 7.88 9.07
N LEU A 189 12.43 7.23 9.91
CA LEU A 189 12.33 5.78 10.16
C LEU A 189 11.00 5.41 10.86
N ALA A 190 10.48 6.25 11.74
CA ALA A 190 9.17 6.04 12.36
C ALA A 190 8.03 6.12 11.33
N HIS A 191 8.12 7.02 10.34
CA HIS A 191 7.21 7.04 9.18
C HIS A 191 7.32 5.74 8.36
N TYR A 192 8.52 5.20 8.15
CA TYR A 192 8.70 3.91 7.47
C TYR A 192 8.07 2.73 8.22
N ARG A 193 8.03 2.77 9.56
CA ARG A 193 7.29 1.77 10.36
C ARG A 193 5.77 1.87 10.14
N ILE A 194 5.22 3.07 9.96
CA ILE A 194 3.81 3.26 9.55
C ILE A 194 3.56 2.71 8.14
N VAL A 195 4.44 2.98 7.17
CA VAL A 195 4.34 2.45 5.79
C VAL A 195 4.45 0.92 5.77
N GLY A 196 5.36 0.36 6.56
CA GLY A 196 5.55 -1.08 6.73
C GLY A 196 4.32 -1.79 7.30
N GLN A 197 3.74 -1.23 8.35
CA GLN A 197 2.61 -1.81 9.06
C GLN A 197 1.24 -1.50 8.43
N TYR A 198 1.18 -0.82 7.28
CA TYR A 198 -0.07 -0.46 6.60
C TYR A 198 -1.03 -1.66 6.41
N ALA A 199 -0.47 -2.80 5.98
CA ALA A 199 -1.19 -4.06 5.74
C ALA A 199 -1.23 -5.00 6.97
N SER A 200 -0.85 -4.50 8.15
CA SER A 200 -0.76 -5.29 9.39
C SER A 200 -1.08 -4.42 10.60
N GLY A 201 -0.09 -3.98 11.38
CA GLY A 201 -0.29 -3.23 12.63
C GLY A 201 -1.25 -2.05 12.52
N ALA A 202 -1.19 -1.26 11.44
CA ALA A 202 -2.06 -0.11 11.24
C ALA A 202 -3.56 -0.46 11.25
N LEU A 203 -3.93 -1.68 10.81
CA LEU A 203 -5.31 -2.18 10.80
C LEU A 203 -5.90 -2.36 12.21
N PHE A 204 -5.05 -2.41 13.25
CA PHE A 204 -5.47 -2.53 14.65
C PHE A 204 -5.42 -1.19 15.42
N ALA A 205 -4.85 -0.14 14.82
CA ALA A 205 -4.68 1.19 15.42
C ALA A 205 -5.96 2.03 15.42
N THR A 206 -7.02 1.57 14.74
CA THR A 206 -8.37 2.16 14.73
C THR A 206 -9.18 1.81 15.99
N GLY A 207 -8.77 0.80 16.77
CA GLY A 207 -9.45 0.48 18.03
C GLY A 207 -9.08 -0.85 18.68
N ALA A 208 -8.70 -1.88 17.92
CA ALA A 208 -8.50 -3.23 18.45
C ALA A 208 -7.37 -3.31 19.51
N VAL A 209 -6.24 -2.61 19.31
CA VAL A 209 -5.18 -2.47 20.33
C VAL A 209 -5.62 -1.56 21.47
N PHE A 210 -6.35 -0.48 21.17
CA PHE A 210 -6.83 0.50 22.17
C PHE A 210 -7.86 -0.07 23.15
N LEU A 211 -8.68 -1.04 22.74
CA LEU A 211 -9.70 -1.64 23.59
C LEU A 211 -9.19 -2.82 24.43
N ALA A 212 -7.97 -3.30 24.19
CA ALA A 212 -7.43 -4.46 24.88
C ALA A 212 -7.19 -4.16 26.38
N VAL A 213 -7.98 -4.81 27.23
CA VAL A 213 -7.87 -4.79 28.70
C VAL A 213 -8.32 -6.15 29.29
N PRO A 214 -7.76 -6.58 30.44
CA PRO A 214 -8.27 -7.73 31.17
C PRO A 214 -9.63 -7.45 31.83
N PRO A 215 -10.36 -8.49 32.28
CA PRO A 215 -11.59 -8.33 33.06
C PRO A 215 -11.48 -7.31 34.20
N THR A 216 -12.55 -6.55 34.40
CA THR A 216 -12.72 -5.49 35.42
C THR A 216 -11.93 -4.19 35.22
N GLU A 217 -10.99 -4.13 34.26
CA GLU A 217 -10.32 -2.89 33.86
C GLU A 217 -11.13 -2.11 32.81
N SER A 218 -10.77 -0.83 32.63
CA SER A 218 -11.41 0.08 31.66
C SER A 218 -10.43 0.47 30.55
N PRO A 219 -10.82 0.45 29.26
CA PRO A 219 -9.99 0.94 28.16
C PRO A 219 -9.92 2.47 28.09
N ALA A 220 -10.74 3.19 28.87
CA ALA A 220 -10.78 4.65 28.87
C ALA A 220 -9.46 5.25 29.40
N PRO A 221 -8.86 6.26 28.73
CA PRO A 221 -7.70 6.96 29.27
C PRO A 221 -8.04 7.69 30.58
N THR A 222 -7.03 7.91 31.41
CA THR A 222 -7.09 8.72 32.61
C THR A 222 -6.49 10.10 32.37
N LEU A 223 -6.86 11.06 33.21
CA LEU A 223 -6.35 12.44 33.17
C LEU A 223 -5.18 12.58 34.16
N VAL A 224 -4.01 13.04 33.67
CA VAL A 224 -2.78 13.13 34.50
C VAL A 224 -2.77 14.35 35.42
N SER A 225 -3.42 15.46 35.03
CA SER A 225 -3.36 16.74 35.74
C SER A 225 -4.74 17.42 35.84
N SER A 226 -4.94 18.30 36.83
CA SER A 226 -6.23 18.97 37.03
C SER A 226 -6.53 19.98 35.92
N VAL A 227 -7.59 19.75 35.15
CA VAL A 227 -8.11 20.68 34.13
C VAL A 227 -9.20 21.60 34.68
N THR A 228 -9.42 22.72 34.00
CA THR A 228 -10.51 23.67 34.31
C THR A 228 -11.89 23.17 33.86
N ASN A 229 -11.99 22.40 32.77
CA ASN A 229 -13.25 21.87 32.24
C ASN A 229 -13.34 20.33 32.30
N VAL A 230 -13.52 19.81 33.52
CA VAL A 230 -13.59 18.36 33.78
C VAL A 230 -14.79 17.67 33.11
N GLU A 231 -15.90 18.39 32.88
CA GLU A 231 -17.09 17.83 32.22
C GLU A 231 -16.83 17.53 30.74
N GLU A 232 -16.17 18.45 30.04
CA GLU A 232 -15.80 18.30 28.63
C GLU A 232 -14.77 17.19 28.42
N VAL A 233 -13.75 17.09 29.28
CA VAL A 233 -12.80 15.96 29.24
C VAL A 233 -13.53 14.63 29.49
N ASN A 234 -14.44 14.56 30.48
CA ASN A 234 -15.24 13.35 30.71
C ASN A 234 -16.18 12.98 29.55
N LYS A 235 -16.61 13.95 28.74
CA LYS A 235 -17.34 13.71 27.50
C LYS A 235 -16.39 13.13 26.44
N LEU A 236 -15.24 13.74 26.22
CA LEU A 236 -14.21 13.26 25.29
C LEU A 236 -13.79 11.81 25.60
N LEU A 237 -13.47 11.49 26.86
CA LEU A 237 -13.04 10.14 27.25
C LEU A 237 -14.07 9.05 26.92
N LYS A 238 -15.38 9.37 26.97
CA LYS A 238 -16.45 8.46 26.52
C LYS A 238 -16.50 8.33 25.00
N SER A 239 -16.38 9.45 24.29
CA SER A 239 -16.35 9.45 22.82
C SER A 239 -15.15 8.68 22.27
N VAL A 240 -13.97 8.81 22.89
CA VAL A 240 -12.75 8.06 22.52
C VAL A 240 -12.97 6.55 22.59
N VAL A 241 -13.59 6.03 23.66
CA VAL A 241 -13.90 4.60 23.78
C VAL A 241 -14.94 4.17 22.74
N ALA A 242 -16.02 4.94 22.55
CA ALA A 242 -17.02 4.65 21.53
C ALA A 242 -16.44 4.66 20.10
N THR A 243 -15.51 5.57 19.83
CA THR A 243 -14.78 5.68 18.56
C THR A 243 -13.86 4.49 18.33
N ALA A 244 -13.15 4.03 19.37
CA ALA A 244 -12.37 2.80 19.29
C ALA A 244 -13.25 1.56 19.07
N GLU A 245 -14.45 1.50 19.67
CA GLU A 245 -15.41 0.42 19.39
C GLU A 245 -15.92 0.45 17.94
N ALA A 246 -16.25 1.62 17.41
CA ALA A 246 -16.68 1.77 16.02
C ALA A 246 -15.55 1.43 15.04
N GLY A 247 -14.33 1.93 15.28
CA GLY A 247 -13.14 1.67 14.46
C GLY A 247 -12.60 0.25 14.54
N ALA A 248 -12.88 -0.49 15.61
CA ALA A 248 -12.63 -1.93 15.68
C ALA A 248 -13.66 -2.74 14.88
N ARG A 249 -14.94 -2.36 14.96
CA ARG A 249 -16.06 -3.04 14.27
C ARG A 249 -16.10 -2.79 12.76
N SER A 250 -15.55 -1.68 12.28
CA SER A 250 -15.53 -1.35 10.86
C SER A 250 -14.54 -2.20 10.06
N GLN A 251 -13.51 -2.74 10.72
CA GLN A 251 -12.52 -3.61 10.08
C GLN A 251 -13.03 -5.06 10.01
N THR A 252 -13.86 -5.34 9.00
CA THR A 252 -14.51 -6.64 8.81
C THR A 252 -13.75 -7.61 7.90
N ASN A 253 -12.80 -7.10 7.10
CA ASN A 253 -11.99 -7.90 6.18
C ASN A 253 -10.54 -7.40 6.15
N PHE A 254 -9.61 -8.18 6.70
CA PHE A 254 -8.15 -7.92 6.70
C PHE A 254 -7.46 -8.44 5.43
N ALA A 255 -8.19 -9.07 4.50
CA ALA A 255 -7.70 -9.38 3.17
C ALA A 255 -7.80 -8.17 2.22
N ASP A 256 -8.74 -7.26 2.46
CA ASP A 256 -8.88 -6.04 1.68
C ASP A 256 -8.00 -4.93 2.27
N MET A 257 -7.23 -4.29 1.40
CA MET A 257 -6.32 -3.19 1.73
C MET A 257 -6.78 -1.86 1.12
N GLY A 258 -7.90 -1.81 0.40
CA GLY A 258 -8.39 -0.60 -0.28
C GLY A 258 -7.51 -0.11 -1.44
N LEU A 259 -6.47 -0.88 -1.80
CA LEU A 259 -5.49 -0.57 -2.84
C LEU A 259 -5.53 -1.65 -3.93
N ALA A 260 -5.24 -1.24 -5.16
CA ALA A 260 -5.12 -2.12 -6.31
C ALA A 260 -3.87 -1.75 -7.12
N SER A 261 -3.47 -2.58 -8.08
CA SER A 261 -2.38 -2.32 -9.02
C SER A 261 -2.45 -3.30 -10.19
N ASN A 262 -1.92 -2.94 -11.35
CA ASN A 262 -1.48 -3.89 -12.37
C ASN A 262 0.04 -3.78 -12.56
N ALA A 263 0.70 -4.90 -12.83
CA ALA A 263 2.07 -4.92 -13.32
C ALA A 263 2.31 -6.11 -14.26
N TRP A 264 2.92 -5.85 -15.42
CA TRP A 264 3.35 -6.87 -16.38
C TRP A 264 4.86 -6.79 -16.58
N GLY A 265 5.52 -7.95 -16.63
CA GLY A 265 6.87 -8.11 -17.14
C GLY A 265 6.77 -8.91 -18.42
N ILE A 266 7.26 -8.36 -19.52
CA ILE A 266 7.27 -8.96 -20.85
C ILE A 266 8.70 -9.34 -21.19
N GLY A 267 8.89 -10.55 -21.69
CA GLY A 267 10.20 -11.06 -22.12
C GLY A 267 10.38 -10.98 -23.62
N SER A 268 11.59 -11.37 -24.06
CA SER A 268 12.06 -11.26 -25.46
C SER A 268 11.18 -11.91 -26.54
N GLU A 269 10.23 -12.79 -26.19
CA GLU A 269 9.34 -13.41 -27.18
C GLU A 269 8.25 -12.47 -27.71
N LEU A 270 7.92 -11.39 -26.96
CA LEU A 270 6.76 -10.52 -27.23
C LEU A 270 7.11 -9.02 -27.32
N THR A 271 8.36 -8.65 -27.58
CA THR A 271 8.83 -7.24 -27.67
C THR A 271 9.48 -6.96 -29.02
N GLU A 272 9.35 -5.75 -29.57
CA GLU A 272 9.96 -5.40 -30.87
C GLU A 272 11.49 -5.56 -30.84
N GLN A 273 12.16 -5.12 -29.77
CA GLN A 273 13.62 -5.16 -29.66
C GLN A 273 14.17 -6.53 -29.23
N GLY A 274 13.32 -7.51 -28.94
CA GLY A 274 13.72 -8.83 -28.42
C GLY A 274 14.39 -8.77 -27.04
N ARG A 275 14.03 -7.79 -26.23
CA ARG A 275 14.55 -7.51 -24.88
C ARG A 275 13.38 -7.49 -23.89
N GLY A 276 13.59 -7.08 -22.64
CA GLY A 276 12.51 -6.98 -21.67
C GLY A 276 11.69 -5.70 -21.85
N ALA A 277 10.44 -5.75 -21.44
CA ALA A 277 9.57 -4.59 -21.36
C ALA A 277 8.67 -4.68 -20.11
N LEU A 278 8.31 -3.55 -19.52
CA LEU A 278 7.58 -3.48 -18.24
C LEU A 278 6.37 -2.55 -18.34
N LEU A 279 5.24 -3.01 -17.80
CA LEU A 279 4.09 -2.16 -17.48
C LEU A 279 3.99 -1.96 -15.97
N ALA A 280 3.97 -0.70 -15.52
CA ALA A 280 3.76 -0.32 -14.13
C ALA A 280 2.47 0.48 -13.97
N ASN A 281 1.52 0.01 -13.16
CA ASN A 281 0.25 0.70 -12.92
C ASN A 281 -0.30 0.50 -11.50
N PRO A 282 0.37 1.02 -10.45
CA PRO A 282 -0.21 1.11 -9.10
C PRO A 282 -1.50 1.96 -9.07
N HIS A 283 -2.55 1.45 -8.44
CA HIS A 283 -3.82 2.16 -8.20
C HIS A 283 -3.88 2.66 -6.76
N PHE A 284 -3.49 3.91 -6.57
CA PHE A 284 -3.30 4.54 -5.26
C PHE A 284 -4.18 5.78 -5.09
N PRO A 285 -4.34 6.29 -3.85
CA PRO A 285 -4.97 7.58 -3.60
C PRO A 285 -4.32 8.72 -4.37
N TYR A 286 -5.12 9.70 -4.77
CA TYR A 286 -4.65 10.92 -5.42
C TYR A 286 -4.22 12.00 -4.41
N THR A 287 -4.47 11.75 -3.12
CA THR A 287 -4.16 12.68 -2.03
C THR A 287 -3.51 11.96 -0.84
N GLY A 288 -2.91 12.74 0.06
CA GLY A 288 -2.29 12.22 1.29
C GLY A 288 -0.94 11.52 1.11
N HIS A 289 -0.46 10.89 2.20
CA HIS A 289 0.93 10.40 2.31
C HIS A 289 1.27 9.25 1.35
N ARG A 290 0.24 8.56 0.82
CA ARG A 290 0.42 7.44 -0.12
C ARG A 290 0.46 7.88 -1.59
N ARG A 291 0.51 9.18 -1.88
CA ARG A 291 0.91 9.66 -3.22
C ARG A 291 2.33 9.18 -3.53
N LEU A 292 2.55 8.86 -4.81
CA LEU A 292 3.84 8.55 -5.39
C LEU A 292 4.44 9.84 -5.97
N TYR A 293 5.74 10.02 -5.80
CA TYR A 293 6.52 11.18 -6.25
C TYR A 293 7.60 10.70 -7.21
N GLU A 294 7.57 11.17 -8.46
CA GLU A 294 8.54 10.81 -9.50
C GLU A 294 9.89 11.50 -9.27
N VAL A 295 11.00 10.80 -9.49
CA VAL A 295 12.36 11.33 -9.36
C VAL A 295 13.35 10.45 -10.14
N GLN A 296 14.42 11.06 -10.64
CA GLN A 296 15.66 10.34 -10.96
C GLN A 296 16.75 10.68 -9.93
N MET A 297 17.49 9.67 -9.47
CA MET A 297 18.63 9.81 -8.55
C MET A 297 19.88 9.22 -9.19
N THR A 298 20.93 10.03 -9.34
CA THR A 298 22.20 9.64 -9.95
C THR A 298 23.37 9.92 -9.01
N VAL A 299 24.13 8.88 -8.69
CA VAL A 299 25.44 8.91 -8.02
C VAL A 299 26.44 8.26 -8.98
N PRO A 300 27.32 9.02 -9.65
CA PRO A 300 28.15 8.51 -10.75
C PRO A 300 28.95 7.25 -10.40
N GLY A 301 28.65 6.14 -11.10
CA GLY A 301 29.32 4.85 -10.90
C GLY A 301 28.81 4.02 -9.71
N TYR A 302 27.76 4.47 -9.01
CA TYR A 302 27.18 3.77 -7.86
C TYR A 302 25.66 3.54 -7.97
N LEU A 303 24.90 4.53 -8.48
CA LEU A 303 23.44 4.48 -8.61
C LEU A 303 22.97 5.34 -9.79
N ASN A 304 22.03 4.87 -10.59
CA ASN A 304 21.28 5.69 -11.53
C ASN A 304 19.88 5.11 -11.72
N VAL A 305 18.87 5.68 -11.06
CA VAL A 305 17.49 5.15 -11.09
C VAL A 305 16.45 6.23 -11.32
N HIS A 306 15.46 5.93 -12.16
CA HIS A 306 14.29 6.78 -12.41
C HIS A 306 13.02 6.01 -12.03
N GLY A 307 12.20 6.58 -11.16
CA GLY A 307 10.91 6.00 -10.82
C GLY A 307 10.14 6.84 -9.82
N ALA A 308 9.27 6.21 -9.03
CA ALA A 308 8.56 6.90 -7.95
C ALA A 308 8.56 6.13 -6.63
N GLY A 309 8.54 6.89 -5.53
CA GLY A 309 8.37 6.37 -4.16
C GLY A 309 7.22 7.08 -3.44
N LEU A 310 6.75 6.52 -2.32
CA LEU A 310 5.71 7.17 -1.51
C LEU A 310 6.29 8.44 -0.86
N LEU A 311 5.45 9.44 -0.56
CA LEU A 311 5.94 10.66 0.11
C LEU A 311 6.70 10.33 1.40
N GLY A 312 7.95 10.79 1.47
CA GLY A 312 8.91 10.53 2.54
C GLY A 312 9.88 9.37 2.30
N THR A 313 9.70 8.50 1.30
CA THR A 313 10.69 7.44 1.03
C THR A 313 11.92 8.01 0.34
N ALA A 314 13.11 7.75 0.89
CA ALA A 314 14.38 8.31 0.44
C ALA A 314 14.95 7.68 -0.85
N ILE A 315 14.26 6.70 -1.44
CA ILE A 315 14.58 6.09 -2.73
C ILE A 315 13.26 5.70 -3.44
N PRO A 316 13.19 5.75 -4.78
CA PRO A 316 12.04 5.23 -5.54
C PRO A 316 11.74 3.76 -5.24
N LEU A 317 10.46 3.44 -5.01
CA LEU A 317 10.00 2.08 -4.73
C LEU A 317 9.69 1.27 -6.01
N ILE A 318 9.24 1.96 -7.06
CA ILE A 318 8.92 1.42 -8.38
C ILE A 318 9.80 2.19 -9.36
N ASN A 319 10.82 1.57 -9.94
CA ASN A 319 11.82 2.26 -10.75
C ASN A 319 12.48 1.36 -11.81
N PHE A 320 13.28 2.01 -12.65
CA PHE A 320 14.16 1.38 -13.64
C PHE A 320 15.54 2.02 -13.64
N ASN A 321 16.53 1.26 -14.09
CA ASN A 321 17.90 1.70 -14.41
C ASN A 321 18.24 1.33 -15.87
N GLU A 322 19.51 1.45 -16.25
CA GLU A 322 19.99 1.12 -17.60
C GLU A 322 19.79 -0.35 -18.03
N ASN A 323 19.63 -1.29 -17.09
CA ASN A 323 19.57 -2.73 -17.36
C ASN A 323 18.24 -3.39 -17.01
N LEU A 324 17.49 -2.88 -16.03
CA LEU A 324 16.30 -3.55 -15.50
C LEU A 324 15.24 -2.59 -14.96
N ALA A 325 14.00 -3.06 -14.92
CA ALA A 325 12.84 -2.33 -14.45
C ALA A 325 11.94 -3.23 -13.61
N TRP A 326 11.29 -2.69 -12.58
CA TRP A 326 10.26 -3.42 -11.84
C TRP A 326 9.10 -2.55 -11.39
N SER A 327 8.01 -3.22 -11.04
CA SER A 327 6.84 -2.64 -10.40
C SER A 327 6.30 -3.54 -9.30
N HIS A 328 5.45 -2.95 -8.45
CA HIS A 328 4.83 -3.60 -7.32
C HIS A 328 3.30 -3.65 -7.47
N THR A 329 2.72 -4.75 -6.99
CA THR A 329 1.26 -4.86 -6.83
C THR A 329 0.93 -5.33 -5.43
N VAL A 330 -0.18 -4.87 -4.86
CA VAL A 330 -0.68 -5.40 -3.57
C VAL A 330 -0.95 -6.90 -3.71
N THR A 331 -0.46 -7.71 -2.75
CA THR A 331 -0.67 -9.16 -2.69
C THR A 331 -1.72 -9.57 -1.65
N THR A 332 -2.42 -10.67 -1.96
CA THR A 332 -3.39 -11.40 -1.12
C THR A 332 -2.82 -12.01 0.15
N SER A 333 -1.49 -12.09 0.27
CA SER A 333 -0.82 -12.81 1.35
C SER A 333 -1.02 -12.17 2.75
N ARG A 334 -0.66 -12.89 3.82
CA ARG A 334 -0.87 -12.47 5.23
C ARG A 334 0.45 -11.98 5.82
N ARG A 335 0.40 -10.89 6.60
CA ARG A 335 1.57 -10.20 7.20
C ARG A 335 1.59 -10.28 8.73
N PHE A 336 0.58 -10.92 9.32
CA PHE A 336 0.43 -11.09 10.76
C PHE A 336 -0.30 -12.41 11.04
N THR A 337 -0.23 -12.86 12.29
CA THR A 337 -1.10 -13.92 12.81
C THR A 337 -1.60 -13.52 14.19
N TRP A 338 -2.83 -13.92 14.52
CA TRP A 338 -3.38 -13.77 15.86
C TRP A 338 -3.11 -15.03 16.67
N TYR A 339 -2.86 -14.87 17.97
CA TYR A 339 -2.67 -15.99 18.88
C TYR A 339 -3.73 -15.94 19.98
N GLU A 340 -4.46 -17.04 20.16
CA GLU A 340 -5.30 -17.27 21.33
C GLU A 340 -4.41 -17.78 22.48
N LEU A 341 -4.26 -16.96 23.53
CA LEU A 341 -3.48 -17.28 24.71
C LEU A 341 -4.40 -17.84 25.79
N VAL A 342 -4.20 -19.10 26.21
CA VAL A 342 -4.93 -19.63 27.38
C VAL A 342 -4.33 -19.05 28.66
N LEU A 343 -5.17 -18.36 29.42
CA LEU A 343 -4.84 -17.73 30.69
C LEU A 343 -4.70 -18.77 31.79
N LYS A 344 -3.95 -18.40 32.83
CA LYS A 344 -3.81 -19.16 34.07
C LYS A 344 -5.06 -18.97 34.94
N ASP A 345 -5.57 -20.06 35.52
CA ASP A 345 -6.74 -20.02 36.40
C ASP A 345 -6.58 -18.98 37.53
N GLY A 346 -7.42 -17.94 37.49
CA GLY A 346 -7.44 -16.86 38.48
C GLY A 346 -6.40 -15.75 38.26
N ASP A 347 -5.65 -15.75 37.16
CA ASP A 347 -4.67 -14.72 36.82
C ASP A 347 -4.77 -14.31 35.34
N ASN A 348 -5.39 -13.15 35.11
CA ASN A 348 -5.61 -12.60 33.76
C ASN A 348 -4.35 -12.03 33.11
N LEU A 349 -3.21 -11.94 33.83
CA LEU A 349 -1.93 -11.41 33.34
C LEU A 349 -0.84 -12.50 33.21
N THR A 350 -1.22 -13.77 33.29
CA THR A 350 -0.34 -14.91 32.99
C THR A 350 -1.04 -15.84 32.01
N TYR A 351 -0.35 -16.23 30.94
CA TYR A 351 -0.78 -17.30 30.03
C TYR A 351 0.13 -18.52 30.13
N VAL A 352 -0.32 -19.66 29.62
CA VAL A 352 0.41 -20.94 29.69
C VAL A 352 0.79 -21.41 28.30
N LYS A 353 2.08 -21.58 28.04
CA LYS A 353 2.64 -22.10 26.78
C LYS A 353 3.53 -23.32 27.03
N ASP A 354 3.19 -24.44 26.43
CA ASP A 354 3.81 -25.76 26.64
C ASP A 354 3.92 -26.17 28.13
N GLY A 355 2.95 -25.74 28.94
CA GLY A 355 2.93 -25.95 30.40
C GLY A 355 3.81 -24.98 31.20
N VAL A 356 4.45 -24.01 30.56
CA VAL A 356 5.25 -22.95 31.19
C VAL A 356 4.41 -21.68 31.30
N GLU A 357 4.40 -21.08 32.49
CA GLU A 357 3.77 -19.77 32.72
C GLU A 357 4.57 -18.64 32.05
N LYS A 358 3.86 -17.75 31.37
CA LYS A 358 4.40 -16.60 30.63
C LYS A 358 3.65 -15.33 31.05
N PRO A 359 4.35 -14.22 31.35
CA PRO A 359 3.69 -12.98 31.74
C PRO A 359 3.04 -12.29 30.55
N ILE A 360 1.94 -11.60 30.80
CA ILE A 360 1.44 -10.50 30.00
C ILE A 360 1.93 -9.22 30.68
N THR A 361 2.87 -8.51 30.05
CA THR A 361 3.50 -7.31 30.61
C THR A 361 2.67 -6.06 30.32
N THR A 362 2.92 -4.99 31.07
CA THR A 362 2.21 -3.71 30.95
C THR A 362 3.16 -2.55 30.71
N GLU A 363 2.78 -1.64 29.82
CA GLU A 363 3.44 -0.34 29.66
C GLU A 363 2.40 0.78 29.70
N THR A 364 2.75 1.92 30.31
CA THR A 364 1.86 3.07 30.44
C THR A 364 2.40 4.21 29.59
N TYR A 365 1.58 4.72 28.67
CA TYR A 365 1.94 5.84 27.80
C TYR A 365 1.13 7.07 28.15
N GLN A 366 1.66 8.24 27.78
CA GLN A 366 0.98 9.52 27.85
C GLN A 366 0.95 10.18 26.46
N ILE A 367 -0.11 10.94 26.19
CA ILE A 367 -0.21 11.82 25.02
C ILE A 367 -0.69 13.21 25.43
N GLU A 368 -0.35 14.21 24.62
CA GLU A 368 -0.92 15.56 24.70
C GLU A 368 -2.12 15.66 23.74
N VAL A 369 -3.19 16.32 24.17
CA VAL A 369 -4.41 16.54 23.37
C VAL A 369 -4.79 18.01 23.42
N ASP A 370 -4.80 18.68 22.27
CA ASP A 370 -5.37 20.03 22.20
C ASP A 370 -6.90 19.98 22.30
N MET A 371 -7.46 20.84 23.13
CA MET A 371 -8.90 21.02 23.34
C MET A 371 -9.28 22.51 23.29
N GLY A 372 -8.49 23.35 22.64
CA GLY A 372 -8.67 24.81 22.63
C GLY A 372 -8.40 25.47 23.99
N MET A 373 -7.71 24.77 24.90
CA MET A 373 -7.31 25.29 26.20
C MET A 373 -5.90 25.90 26.13
N PRO A 374 -5.51 26.80 27.06
CA PRO A 374 -4.20 27.47 27.00
C PRO A 374 -2.97 26.54 27.06
N GLN A 375 -3.15 25.28 27.44
CA GLN A 375 -2.16 24.21 27.41
C GLN A 375 -2.89 22.90 27.03
N PRO A 376 -2.26 21.97 26.29
CA PRO A 376 -2.83 20.65 26.00
C PRO A 376 -3.18 19.86 27.26
N VAL A 377 -4.19 18.99 27.14
CA VAL A 377 -4.52 18.00 28.17
C VAL A 377 -3.56 16.82 28.05
N VAL A 378 -3.00 16.37 29.18
CA VAL A 378 -2.22 15.12 29.22
C VAL A 378 -3.11 13.96 29.62
N LEU A 379 -3.29 13.01 28.71
CA LEU A 379 -4.00 11.76 28.95
C LEU A 379 -3.00 10.61 29.13
N GLU A 380 -3.37 9.62 29.93
CA GLU A 380 -2.58 8.42 30.22
C GLU A 380 -3.39 7.13 29.97
N ARG A 381 -2.74 6.06 29.48
CA ARG A 381 -3.37 4.74 29.33
C ARG A 381 -2.34 3.62 29.44
N THR A 382 -2.70 2.53 30.12
CA THR A 382 -1.89 1.31 30.23
C THR A 382 -2.25 0.29 29.15
N PHE A 383 -1.25 -0.14 28.39
CA PHE A 383 -1.32 -1.19 27.37
C PHE A 383 -0.70 -2.49 27.87
N TYR A 384 -1.05 -3.58 27.20
CA TYR A 384 -0.70 -4.94 27.58
C TYR A 384 -0.01 -5.67 26.42
N PHE A 385 0.94 -6.54 26.74
CA PHE A 385 1.84 -7.18 25.78
C PHE A 385 2.07 -8.66 26.11
N SER A 386 2.09 -9.49 25.07
CA SER A 386 2.55 -10.88 25.16
C SER A 386 4.00 -11.00 24.68
N GLU A 387 4.52 -12.22 24.49
CA GLU A 387 5.82 -12.41 23.81
C GLU A 387 5.74 -12.19 22.29
N TYR A 388 4.53 -12.10 21.73
CA TYR A 388 4.29 -11.95 20.29
C TYR A 388 4.14 -10.48 19.85
N GLY A 389 3.65 -9.62 20.75
CA GLY A 389 3.30 -8.23 20.45
C GLY A 389 2.20 -7.68 21.37
N PRO A 390 1.56 -6.56 20.99
CA PRO A 390 0.45 -5.98 21.74
C PRO A 390 -0.75 -6.95 21.87
N MET A 391 -1.49 -6.83 22.96
CA MET A 391 -2.79 -7.50 23.12
C MET A 391 -3.87 -6.78 22.28
N ILE A 392 -4.90 -7.52 21.86
CA ILE A 392 -6.01 -7.01 21.04
C ILE A 392 -7.37 -7.44 21.60
N ALA A 393 -8.36 -6.55 21.51
CA ALA A 393 -9.76 -6.84 21.80
C ALA A 393 -10.43 -7.52 20.59
N ALA A 394 -10.07 -8.78 20.33
CA ALA A 394 -10.58 -9.55 19.19
C ALA A 394 -12.12 -9.59 19.10
N ASN A 395 -12.80 -9.61 20.25
CA ASN A 395 -14.26 -9.57 20.37
C ASN A 395 -14.90 -8.24 19.93
N ALA A 396 -14.13 -7.14 19.91
CA ALA A 396 -14.60 -5.86 19.40
C ALA A 396 -14.55 -5.79 17.87
N VAL A 397 -13.69 -6.61 17.24
CA VAL A 397 -13.60 -6.78 15.79
C VAL A 397 -14.65 -7.78 15.30
N SER A 398 -14.70 -8.97 15.90
CA SER A 398 -15.64 -10.04 15.51
C SER A 398 -16.33 -10.65 16.73
N ASN A 399 -17.66 -10.71 16.69
CA ASN A 399 -18.47 -11.34 17.74
C ASN A 399 -18.31 -12.87 17.82
N GLN A 400 -17.57 -13.49 16.89
CA GLN A 400 -17.21 -14.90 16.91
C GLN A 400 -16.03 -15.18 17.86
N LEU A 401 -15.31 -14.15 18.30
CA LEU A 401 -14.11 -14.27 19.12
C LEU A 401 -14.39 -13.83 20.57
N PRO A 402 -13.89 -14.56 21.58
CA PRO A 402 -14.17 -14.26 22.99
C PRO A 402 -13.45 -12.99 23.47
N ALA A 403 -14.06 -12.32 24.45
CA ALA A 403 -13.39 -11.24 25.17
C ALA A 403 -12.25 -11.79 26.05
N TRP A 404 -11.36 -10.91 26.51
CA TRP A 404 -10.33 -11.29 27.47
C TRP A 404 -10.99 -11.85 28.73
N GLY A 405 -10.66 -13.09 29.09
CA GLY A 405 -11.21 -13.82 30.24
C GLY A 405 -12.42 -14.70 29.92
N ASP A 406 -12.97 -14.65 28.70
CA ASP A 406 -14.02 -15.58 28.26
C ASP A 406 -13.42 -16.89 27.70
N ASN A 407 -14.26 -17.90 27.48
CA ASN A 407 -13.83 -19.21 26.97
C ASN A 407 -13.37 -19.13 25.50
N GLY A 408 -12.23 -19.75 25.18
CA GLY A 408 -11.58 -19.72 23.87
C GLY A 408 -12.42 -20.19 22.67
N ALA A 409 -12.15 -19.61 21.50
CA ALA A 409 -12.66 -20.07 20.20
C ALA A 409 -11.93 -21.35 19.75
N LEU A 410 -10.62 -21.46 20.03
CA LEU A 410 -9.86 -22.71 19.90
C LEU A 410 -9.94 -23.55 21.19
N ASN A 411 -10.07 -22.90 22.35
CA ASN A 411 -10.01 -23.52 23.67
C ASN A 411 -11.28 -23.28 24.52
N ALA A 412 -12.42 -23.80 24.07
CA ALA A 412 -13.76 -23.57 24.65
C ALA A 412 -13.99 -24.03 26.11
N SER A 413 -12.96 -24.51 26.82
CA SER A 413 -13.00 -24.88 28.25
C SER A 413 -11.97 -24.13 29.09
N SER A 414 -11.33 -23.09 28.55
CA SER A 414 -10.32 -22.30 29.23
C SER A 414 -10.51 -20.82 28.93
N MET A 415 -10.26 -19.96 29.92
CA MET A 415 -10.27 -18.50 29.76
C MET A 415 -9.11 -18.08 28.84
N VAL A 416 -9.34 -17.15 27.91
CA VAL A 416 -8.33 -16.72 26.94
C VAL A 416 -8.13 -15.21 26.85
N ALA A 417 -7.04 -14.80 26.21
CA ALA A 417 -6.82 -13.45 25.71
C ALA A 417 -6.21 -13.52 24.31
N HIS A 418 -6.24 -12.42 23.56
CA HIS A 418 -5.72 -12.37 22.18
C HIS A 418 -4.61 -11.35 22.01
N THR A 419 -3.67 -11.69 21.13
CA THR A 419 -2.51 -10.88 20.73
C THR A 419 -2.21 -11.14 19.27
N TYR A 420 -1.38 -10.32 18.64
CA TYR A 420 -0.90 -10.56 17.27
C TYR A 420 0.63 -10.44 17.21
N ARG A 421 1.23 -11.16 16.26
CA ARG A 421 2.62 -10.96 15.81
C ARG A 421 2.57 -10.38 14.41
N ASP A 422 3.40 -9.36 14.15
CA ASP A 422 3.46 -8.63 12.87
C ASP A 422 4.81 -8.84 12.20
N ALA A 423 4.79 -9.22 10.93
CA ALA A 423 5.97 -9.48 10.12
C ALA A 423 6.71 -8.19 9.71
N ASN A 424 6.01 -7.04 9.74
CA ASN A 424 6.53 -5.71 9.44
C ASN A 424 6.72 -4.85 10.70
N ALA A 425 6.79 -5.48 11.89
CA ALA A 425 7.09 -4.80 13.16
C ALA A 425 8.50 -4.19 13.24
N ASN A 426 9.39 -4.57 12.32
CA ASN A 426 10.74 -4.02 12.15
C ASN A 426 10.90 -3.60 10.68
N THR A 427 11.49 -2.42 10.45
CA THR A 427 11.73 -1.89 9.09
C THR A 427 13.18 -1.48 8.87
N GLY A 428 14.13 -2.04 9.64
CA GLY A 428 15.54 -1.67 9.56
C GLY A 428 16.20 -2.03 8.22
N GLY A 429 15.88 -3.20 7.66
CA GLY A 429 16.36 -3.64 6.34
C GLY A 429 15.51 -3.15 5.15
N LEU A 430 14.61 -2.17 5.37
CA LEU A 430 13.66 -1.73 4.35
C LEU A 430 14.39 -1.12 3.16
N LEU A 431 15.13 -0.02 3.36
CA LEU A 431 15.76 0.70 2.24
C LEU A 431 16.87 -0.12 1.58
N ASP A 432 17.56 -1.00 2.31
CA ASP A 432 18.54 -1.93 1.76
C ASP A 432 17.93 -2.83 0.68
N THR A 433 16.66 -3.22 0.82
CA THR A 433 15.94 -4.01 -0.19
C THR A 433 15.81 -3.23 -1.50
N TRP A 434 15.24 -2.02 -1.46
CA TRP A 434 15.06 -1.22 -2.68
C TRP A 434 16.37 -0.69 -3.26
N LEU A 435 17.36 -0.35 -2.44
CA LEU A 435 18.68 0.03 -2.93
C LEU A 435 19.40 -1.15 -3.61
N GLY A 436 19.29 -2.36 -3.05
CA GLY A 436 19.80 -3.57 -3.68
C GLY A 436 19.15 -3.85 -5.04
N MET A 437 17.82 -3.67 -5.13
CA MET A 437 17.09 -3.79 -6.40
C MET A 437 17.53 -2.73 -7.42
N SER A 438 17.63 -1.47 -6.98
CA SER A 438 18.07 -0.32 -7.79
C SER A 438 19.49 -0.43 -8.33
N ARG A 439 20.37 -1.14 -7.62
CA ARG A 439 21.79 -1.32 -7.98
C ARG A 439 22.07 -2.62 -8.73
N ALA A 440 21.09 -3.51 -8.89
CA ALA A 440 21.25 -4.72 -9.67
C ALA A 440 21.38 -4.37 -11.17
N SER A 441 22.19 -5.15 -11.88
CA SER A 441 22.44 -5.03 -13.32
C SER A 441 21.87 -6.19 -14.14
N ASN A 442 21.29 -7.19 -13.47
CA ASN A 442 20.76 -8.41 -14.08
C ASN A 442 19.84 -9.17 -13.11
N LEU A 443 19.12 -10.18 -13.62
CA LEU A 443 18.18 -10.98 -12.83
C LEU A 443 18.82 -11.74 -11.66
N GLU A 444 20.07 -12.22 -11.77
CA GLU A 444 20.76 -12.94 -10.67
C GLU A 444 21.00 -12.00 -9.48
N GLU A 445 21.52 -10.80 -9.73
CA GLU A 445 21.71 -9.76 -8.73
C GLU A 445 20.37 -9.31 -8.12
N PHE A 446 19.33 -9.12 -8.94
CA PHE A 446 17.99 -8.74 -8.47
C PHE A 446 17.36 -9.83 -7.57
N GLN A 447 17.47 -11.11 -7.96
CA GLN A 447 17.01 -12.22 -7.13
C GLN A 447 17.83 -12.37 -5.84
N SER A 448 19.12 -12.01 -5.87
CA SER A 448 19.99 -12.08 -4.70
C SER A 448 19.49 -11.20 -3.55
N VAL A 449 18.78 -10.09 -3.83
CA VAL A 449 18.16 -9.24 -2.79
C VAL A 449 17.19 -10.06 -1.93
N PHE A 450 16.31 -10.83 -2.56
CA PHE A 450 15.32 -11.65 -1.85
C PHE A 450 15.92 -12.92 -1.24
N GLN A 451 17.01 -13.46 -1.81
CA GLN A 451 17.81 -14.53 -1.20
C GLN A 451 18.50 -14.02 0.09
N ASN A 452 18.96 -12.78 0.09
CA ASN A 452 19.54 -12.07 1.23
C ASN A 452 18.49 -11.39 2.12
N CYS A 453 17.33 -12.04 2.28
CA CYS A 453 16.27 -11.66 3.21
C CYS A 453 15.50 -10.36 2.91
N GLY A 454 15.70 -9.75 1.74
CA GLY A 454 14.93 -8.59 1.31
C GLY A 454 13.42 -8.87 1.22
N SER A 455 12.62 -7.85 1.54
CA SER A 455 11.15 -7.92 1.52
C SER A 455 10.54 -6.61 1.11
N THR A 456 9.51 -6.67 0.26
CA THR A 456 8.73 -5.50 -0.18
C THR A 456 7.44 -5.35 0.64
N LEU A 457 7.48 -5.75 1.91
CA LEU A 457 6.44 -5.60 2.93
C LEU A 457 5.13 -6.34 2.65
N TRP A 458 4.33 -5.82 1.73
CA TRP A 458 2.95 -6.21 1.43
C TRP A 458 2.65 -6.19 -0.08
N THR A 459 3.69 -6.20 -0.91
CA THR A 459 3.59 -6.22 -2.38
C THR A 459 4.26 -7.44 -3.01
N ASN A 460 3.75 -7.83 -4.18
CA ASN A 460 4.48 -8.61 -5.16
C ASN A 460 5.54 -7.72 -5.83
N THR A 461 6.47 -8.36 -6.54
CA THR A 461 7.37 -7.70 -7.50
C THR A 461 7.25 -8.36 -8.86
N THR A 462 7.11 -7.54 -9.89
CA THR A 462 7.12 -7.91 -11.31
C THR A 462 8.26 -7.17 -12.00
N TYR A 463 9.03 -7.85 -12.84
CA TYR A 463 10.34 -7.43 -13.33
C TYR A 463 10.53 -7.74 -14.82
N ALA A 464 11.30 -6.90 -15.51
CA ALA A 464 11.86 -7.17 -16.83
C ALA A 464 13.27 -6.57 -16.98
N ASP A 465 14.11 -7.14 -17.87
CA ASP A 465 15.50 -6.69 -18.10
C ASP A 465 15.95 -6.62 -19.56
N ASP A 466 17.09 -5.96 -19.79
CA ASP A 466 17.72 -5.78 -21.10
C ASP A 466 18.18 -7.09 -21.77
N GLN A 467 18.11 -8.22 -21.07
CA GLN A 467 18.42 -9.57 -21.54
C GLN A 467 17.18 -10.35 -21.99
N GLY A 468 15.98 -9.79 -21.81
CA GLY A 468 14.73 -10.41 -22.24
C GLY A 468 14.07 -11.33 -21.23
N ASN A 469 14.47 -11.28 -19.95
CA ASN A 469 13.81 -12.04 -18.89
C ASN A 469 12.57 -11.30 -18.37
N ALA A 470 11.49 -12.03 -18.11
CA ALA A 470 10.36 -11.58 -17.31
C ALA A 470 10.33 -12.36 -15.98
N PHE A 471 10.20 -11.69 -14.84
CA PHE A 471 10.24 -12.34 -13.52
C PHE A 471 9.17 -11.81 -12.56
N TYR A 472 8.55 -12.73 -11.83
CA TYR A 472 7.58 -12.45 -10.78
C TYR A 472 7.96 -13.13 -9.47
N ILE A 473 7.68 -12.48 -8.34
CA ILE A 473 7.76 -13.05 -6.99
C ILE A 473 6.72 -12.39 -6.07
N ASP A 474 6.05 -13.16 -5.20
CA ASP A 474 5.44 -12.57 -3.99
C ASP A 474 6.58 -12.30 -3.00
N SER A 475 7.13 -11.09 -3.07
CA SER A 475 8.26 -10.61 -2.29
C SER A 475 7.89 -10.12 -0.88
N SER A 476 6.61 -10.22 -0.48
CA SER A 476 6.13 -9.68 0.80
C SER A 476 6.65 -10.42 2.05
N SER A 477 6.40 -9.82 3.21
CA SER A 477 6.76 -10.36 4.54
C SER A 477 5.70 -11.35 5.02
N VAL A 478 5.80 -12.61 4.57
CA VAL A 478 4.88 -13.68 4.96
C VAL A 478 5.44 -14.48 6.15
N PRO A 479 4.67 -14.67 7.24
CA PRO A 479 5.03 -15.54 8.36
C PRO A 479 5.36 -16.98 7.96
N ASN A 480 6.48 -17.50 8.48
CA ASN A 480 6.91 -18.88 8.24
C ASN A 480 6.22 -19.86 9.18
N LEU A 481 5.15 -20.53 8.75
CA LEU A 481 4.51 -21.58 9.53
C LEU A 481 5.09 -22.96 9.20
N SER A 482 5.32 -23.79 10.22
CA SER A 482 5.73 -25.18 10.00
C SER A 482 4.67 -25.99 9.25
N GLU A 483 5.05 -27.04 8.52
CA GLU A 483 4.10 -27.97 7.86
C GLU A 483 3.00 -28.46 8.81
N LYS A 484 3.34 -28.66 10.10
CA LYS A 484 2.38 -29.09 11.13
C LYS A 484 1.41 -27.97 11.52
N ALA A 485 1.88 -26.73 11.63
CA ALA A 485 1.02 -25.58 11.89
C ALA A 485 0.06 -25.34 10.71
N ILE A 486 0.57 -25.41 9.47
CA ILE A 486 -0.25 -25.35 8.24
C ILE A 486 -1.30 -26.47 8.22
N ALA A 487 -0.93 -27.70 8.59
CA ALA A 487 -1.87 -28.81 8.69
C ALA A 487 -2.96 -28.59 9.77
N LEU A 488 -2.62 -27.94 10.90
CA LEU A 488 -3.59 -27.59 11.94
C LEU A 488 -4.53 -26.46 11.50
N VAL A 489 -4.03 -25.42 10.83
CA VAL A 489 -4.85 -24.35 10.21
C VAL A 489 -5.84 -24.97 9.21
N ASN A 490 -5.36 -25.81 8.29
CA ASN A 490 -6.20 -26.46 7.29
C ASN A 490 -7.23 -27.43 7.92
N PHE A 491 -6.85 -28.16 8.97
CA PHE A 491 -7.78 -29.00 9.73
C PHE A 491 -8.90 -28.17 10.40
N ARG A 492 -8.57 -27.00 10.97
CA ARG A 492 -9.55 -26.08 11.56
C ARG A 492 -10.47 -25.46 10.50
N ARG A 493 -9.95 -25.02 9.35
CA ARG A 493 -10.76 -24.54 8.21
C ARG A 493 -11.78 -25.62 7.76
N ALA A 494 -11.32 -26.86 7.58
CA ALA A 494 -12.19 -27.97 7.18
C ALA A 494 -13.20 -28.40 8.27
N GLY A 495 -12.87 -28.22 9.55
CA GLY A 495 -13.69 -28.64 10.69
C GLY A 495 -14.66 -27.59 11.24
N SER A 496 -14.48 -26.30 10.92
CA SER A 496 -15.27 -25.20 11.47
C SER A 496 -15.49 -24.08 10.45
N ALA A 497 -16.75 -23.89 10.04
CA ALA A 497 -17.13 -22.81 9.13
C ALA A 497 -16.85 -21.41 9.72
N ALA A 498 -16.91 -21.24 11.05
CA ALA A 498 -16.54 -19.98 11.71
C ALA A 498 -15.02 -19.71 11.60
N TYR A 499 -14.18 -20.74 11.77
CA TYR A 499 -12.74 -20.59 11.57
C TYR A 499 -12.38 -20.34 10.11
N ALA A 500 -13.06 -21.01 9.16
CA ALA A 500 -12.91 -20.74 7.74
C ALA A 500 -13.24 -19.28 7.42
N GLY A 501 -14.42 -18.80 7.82
CA GLY A 501 -14.82 -17.40 7.60
C GLY A 501 -13.83 -16.37 8.15
N LEU A 502 -13.31 -16.58 9.37
CA LEU A 502 -12.25 -15.74 9.94
C LEU A 502 -10.95 -15.78 9.11
N PHE A 503 -10.52 -16.96 8.67
CA PHE A 503 -9.31 -17.11 7.84
C PHE A 503 -9.46 -16.43 6.47
N ASP A 504 -10.62 -16.58 5.85
CA ASP A 504 -10.92 -16.02 4.54
C ASP A 504 -10.99 -14.47 4.64
N GLN A 505 -11.57 -13.94 5.73
CA GLN A 505 -11.49 -12.53 6.16
C GLN A 505 -10.09 -12.06 6.62
N GLY A 506 -9.05 -12.88 6.53
CA GLY A 506 -7.67 -12.50 6.80
C GLY A 506 -7.13 -12.73 8.21
N VAL A 507 -7.93 -13.30 9.12
CA VAL A 507 -7.51 -13.62 10.48
C VAL A 507 -6.98 -15.06 10.56
N THR A 508 -5.65 -15.21 10.47
CA THR A 508 -4.98 -16.49 10.79
C THR A 508 -4.86 -16.61 12.32
N LEU A 509 -5.81 -17.29 12.95
CA LEU A 509 -5.83 -17.54 14.40
C LEU A 509 -5.11 -18.85 14.77
N LEU A 510 -4.10 -18.76 15.63
CA LEU A 510 -3.23 -19.85 16.08
C LEU A 510 -3.39 -20.13 17.59
N ASP A 511 -3.09 -21.35 18.03
CA ASP A 511 -3.15 -21.73 19.45
C ASP A 511 -1.84 -21.34 20.17
N GLY A 512 -1.84 -20.19 20.84
CA GLY A 512 -0.65 -19.61 21.48
C GLY A 512 -0.11 -20.39 22.68
N ARG A 513 -0.77 -21.50 23.07
CA ARG A 513 -0.21 -22.45 24.03
C ARG A 513 0.85 -23.37 23.43
N LEU A 514 0.89 -23.54 22.12
CA LEU A 514 1.65 -24.60 21.46
C LEU A 514 2.79 -23.96 20.65
N SER A 515 4.05 -24.10 21.10
CA SER A 515 5.20 -23.63 20.27
C SER A 515 5.31 -24.32 18.91
N GLN A 516 4.59 -25.42 18.68
CA GLN A 516 4.45 -26.04 17.36
C GLN A 516 3.75 -25.13 16.33
N GLU A 517 2.95 -24.16 16.78
CA GLU A 517 2.26 -23.17 15.94
C GLU A 517 2.94 -21.79 15.93
N ASP A 518 4.07 -21.63 16.62
CA ASP A 518 4.92 -20.44 16.46
C ASP A 518 5.46 -20.33 15.03
N TRP A 519 5.80 -19.11 14.62
CA TRP A 519 6.57 -18.89 13.40
C TRP A 519 7.97 -19.50 13.52
N VAL A 520 8.43 -20.15 12.46
CA VAL A 520 9.71 -20.85 12.40
C VAL A 520 10.81 -19.86 12.01
N GLU A 521 11.73 -19.62 12.93
CA GLU A 521 12.92 -18.78 12.71
C GLU A 521 13.85 -19.37 11.64
N THR A 522 14.35 -18.50 10.76
CA THR A 522 15.26 -18.80 9.65
C THR A 522 16.50 -17.88 9.72
N ALA A 523 17.37 -17.93 8.70
CA ALA A 523 18.42 -16.91 8.55
C ALA A 523 17.85 -15.49 8.33
N CYS A 524 16.62 -15.39 7.82
CA CYS A 524 15.87 -14.17 7.55
C CYS A 524 14.85 -13.86 8.66
N GLY A 525 15.12 -14.29 9.90
CA GLY A 525 14.14 -14.26 10.98
C GLY A 525 12.92 -15.15 10.67
N PRO A 526 11.71 -14.81 11.14
CA PRO A 526 10.56 -15.71 11.12
C PRO A 526 9.73 -15.65 9.82
N LEU A 527 10.34 -15.22 8.71
CA LEU A 527 9.70 -15.05 7.41
C LEU A 527 9.94 -16.26 6.49
N VAL A 528 9.02 -16.48 5.55
CA VAL A 528 9.16 -17.57 4.56
C VAL A 528 10.44 -17.34 3.73
N PRO A 529 11.36 -18.34 3.66
CA PRO A 529 12.62 -18.21 2.95
C PRO A 529 12.41 -18.18 1.42
N TYR A 530 13.35 -17.56 0.70
CA TYR A 530 13.27 -17.32 -0.74
C TYR A 530 12.83 -18.54 -1.56
N GLU A 531 13.38 -19.73 -1.28
CA GLU A 531 13.07 -20.96 -2.01
C GLU A 531 11.58 -21.30 -1.96
N GLN A 532 10.92 -20.97 -0.85
CA GLN A 532 9.51 -21.26 -0.55
C GLN A 532 8.56 -20.10 -0.88
N LYS A 533 9.05 -18.96 -1.39
CA LYS A 533 8.20 -17.89 -1.94
C LYS A 533 7.67 -18.26 -3.35
N PRO A 534 6.40 -18.00 -3.68
CA PRO A 534 5.89 -18.10 -5.05
C PRO A 534 6.66 -17.17 -5.98
N LYS A 535 7.17 -17.72 -7.08
CA LYS A 535 7.99 -16.98 -8.07
C LYS A 535 8.05 -17.72 -9.40
N LEU A 536 8.21 -16.99 -10.50
CA LEU A 536 8.23 -17.52 -11.85
C LEU A 536 9.15 -16.67 -12.75
N VAL A 537 9.98 -17.31 -13.59
CA VAL A 537 10.79 -16.65 -14.64
C VAL A 537 10.27 -17.13 -16.00
N ARG A 538 10.13 -16.23 -16.96
CA ARG A 538 9.54 -16.46 -18.29
C ARG A 538 10.26 -15.67 -19.38
N SER A 539 10.13 -16.13 -20.63
CA SER A 539 10.59 -15.44 -21.84
C SER A 539 9.43 -14.83 -22.65
N ASP A 540 8.19 -15.25 -22.37
CA ASP A 540 6.94 -14.65 -22.84
C ASP A 540 6.49 -13.52 -21.89
N TRP A 541 5.88 -13.84 -20.74
CA TRP A 541 5.38 -12.82 -19.81
C TRP A 541 5.07 -13.36 -18.41
N VAL A 542 5.01 -12.45 -17.45
CA VAL A 542 4.40 -12.62 -16.13
C VAL A 542 3.52 -11.42 -15.82
N GLN A 543 2.41 -11.63 -15.11
CA GLN A 543 1.55 -10.53 -14.66
C GLN A 543 1.07 -10.68 -13.21
N ASN A 544 0.67 -9.56 -12.61
CA ASN A 544 -0.24 -9.57 -11.48
C ASN A 544 -1.21 -8.38 -11.52
N SER A 545 -2.48 -8.64 -11.16
CA SER A 545 -3.53 -7.62 -10.98
C SER A 545 -4.29 -7.81 -9.65
N ASN A 546 -3.56 -8.08 -8.57
CA ASN A 546 -4.02 -8.33 -7.18
C ASN A 546 -4.83 -9.62 -6.93
N SER A 547 -4.99 -10.50 -7.92
CA SER A 547 -5.26 -11.91 -7.61
C SER A 547 -4.01 -12.54 -6.99
N SER A 548 -4.17 -13.68 -6.31
CA SER A 548 -3.03 -14.44 -5.79
C SER A 548 -2.11 -14.92 -6.92
N TYR A 549 -0.85 -15.19 -6.55
CA TYR A 549 0.25 -15.67 -7.39
C TYR A 549 -0.06 -16.84 -8.34
N TRP A 550 -1.08 -17.65 -8.04
CA TRP A 550 -1.26 -18.97 -8.65
C TRP A 550 -1.43 -18.94 -10.17
N SER A 551 -1.99 -17.85 -10.72
CA SER A 551 -2.29 -17.66 -12.15
C SER A 551 -1.50 -16.49 -12.76
N THR A 552 -0.29 -16.20 -12.25
CA THR A 552 0.61 -15.18 -12.83
C THR A 552 0.93 -15.40 -14.30
N ASN A 553 0.98 -16.66 -14.77
CA ASN A 553 0.88 -17.05 -16.18
C ASN A 553 0.18 -18.43 -16.24
N PRO A 554 -1.00 -18.59 -16.89
CA PRO A 554 -1.73 -19.86 -16.92
C PRO A 554 -1.03 -21.02 -17.64
N ASP A 555 -0.01 -20.76 -18.45
CA ASP A 555 0.81 -21.83 -19.04
C ASP A 555 1.71 -22.51 -17.99
N GLU A 556 1.89 -21.89 -16.81
CA GLU A 556 2.66 -22.43 -15.69
C GLU A 556 2.10 -21.97 -14.32
N PHE A 557 1.03 -22.64 -13.87
CA PHE A 557 0.41 -22.36 -12.57
C PHE A 557 1.34 -22.60 -11.38
N LEU A 558 1.46 -21.59 -10.50
CA LEU A 558 2.18 -21.68 -9.24
C LEU A 558 1.31 -22.31 -8.15
N THR A 559 1.67 -23.49 -7.65
CA THR A 559 0.90 -24.21 -6.61
C THR A 559 1.77 -24.97 -5.62
N GLY A 560 1.23 -25.29 -4.44
CA GLY A 560 1.91 -25.99 -3.34
C GLY A 560 2.54 -25.08 -2.28
N PHE A 561 2.14 -23.81 -2.19
CA PHE A 561 2.73 -22.83 -1.27
C PHE A 561 1.97 -22.74 0.07
N SER A 562 2.50 -21.94 1.01
CA SER A 562 1.80 -21.67 2.28
C SER A 562 0.44 -21.02 2.01
N PRO A 563 -0.66 -21.42 2.69
CA PRO A 563 -1.96 -20.77 2.52
C PRO A 563 -1.96 -19.31 2.98
N LEU A 564 -0.92 -18.88 3.70
CA LEU A 564 -0.70 -17.47 4.02
C LEU A 564 -0.24 -16.65 2.79
N PHE A 565 0.05 -17.25 1.63
CA PHE A 565 0.26 -16.49 0.40
C PHE A 565 -1.07 -16.06 -0.29
N GLY A 566 -2.19 -16.64 0.10
CA GLY A 566 -3.47 -16.54 -0.61
C GLY A 566 -3.82 -17.84 -1.32
N ASP A 567 -5.08 -17.93 -1.79
CA ASP A 567 -5.63 -19.18 -2.31
C ASP A 567 -5.06 -19.60 -3.68
N GLU A 568 -5.06 -20.90 -3.92
CA GLU A 568 -4.68 -21.52 -5.19
C GLU A 568 -5.93 -22.17 -5.81
N LYS A 569 -6.02 -22.21 -7.14
CA LYS A 569 -7.15 -22.87 -7.85
C LYS A 569 -8.50 -22.31 -7.41
N ALA A 570 -8.56 -20.99 -7.30
CA ALA A 570 -9.73 -20.20 -6.92
C ALA A 570 -10.00 -19.12 -7.98
N PRO A 571 -11.23 -18.58 -8.09
CA PRO A 571 -11.54 -17.50 -9.02
C PRO A 571 -10.56 -16.33 -8.93
N ILE A 572 -10.19 -15.78 -10.08
CA ILE A 572 -9.36 -14.58 -10.19
C ILE A 572 -10.24 -13.36 -10.51
N ASN A 573 -9.83 -12.19 -10.03
CA ASN A 573 -10.63 -10.96 -10.17
C ASN A 573 -10.76 -10.53 -11.65
N PRO A 574 -11.82 -9.79 -12.04
CA PRO A 574 -12.10 -9.42 -13.44
C PRO A 574 -10.92 -8.71 -14.12
N ARG A 575 -10.21 -7.85 -13.41
CA ARG A 575 -9.05 -7.11 -13.91
C ARG A 575 -7.86 -8.02 -14.23
N THR A 576 -7.67 -9.09 -13.45
CA THR A 576 -6.71 -10.17 -13.74
C THR A 576 -7.16 -11.00 -14.96
N ARG A 577 -8.47 -11.30 -15.08
CA ARG A 577 -9.03 -11.99 -16.27
C ARG A 577 -8.79 -11.19 -17.55
N LEU A 578 -9.06 -9.88 -17.53
CA LEU A 578 -8.79 -8.98 -18.65
C LEU A 578 -7.30 -8.86 -18.96
N GLY A 579 -6.46 -8.71 -17.94
CA GLY A 579 -5.02 -8.60 -18.13
C GLY A 579 -4.43 -9.83 -18.83
N ILE A 580 -4.79 -11.03 -18.37
CA ILE A 580 -4.39 -12.29 -19.01
C ILE A 580 -5.00 -12.41 -20.41
N LYS A 581 -6.28 -12.05 -20.61
CA LYS A 581 -6.91 -12.12 -21.95
C LYS A 581 -6.15 -11.27 -22.96
N MET A 582 -5.73 -10.05 -22.60
CA MET A 582 -4.94 -9.19 -23.49
C MET A 582 -3.56 -9.80 -23.80
N LEU A 583 -2.87 -10.36 -22.81
CA LEU A 583 -1.57 -11.04 -22.99
C LEU A 583 -1.66 -12.33 -23.83
N GLN A 584 -2.78 -13.06 -23.75
CA GLN A 584 -3.02 -14.24 -24.57
C GLN A 584 -3.53 -13.91 -25.98
N ASN A 585 -4.04 -12.70 -26.22
CA ASN A 585 -4.68 -12.29 -27.46
C ASN A 585 -4.20 -10.88 -27.86
N LEU A 586 -2.90 -10.77 -28.14
CA LEU A 586 -2.16 -9.52 -28.33
C LEU A 586 -2.70 -8.59 -29.43
N MET A 587 -3.42 -9.15 -30.40
CA MET A 587 -4.08 -8.44 -31.51
C MET A 587 -5.62 -8.55 -31.45
N ASP A 588 -6.22 -8.92 -30.31
CA ASP A 588 -7.68 -8.84 -30.09
C ASP A 588 -8.01 -7.49 -29.43
N PRO A 589 -8.70 -6.56 -30.11
CA PRO A 589 -9.11 -5.29 -29.51
C PRO A 589 -10.26 -5.45 -28.51
N GLY A 590 -10.96 -6.59 -28.47
CA GLY A 590 -12.16 -6.83 -27.65
C GLY A 590 -13.41 -6.11 -28.18
N PHE A 591 -13.28 -4.84 -28.56
CA PHE A 591 -14.31 -4.03 -29.23
C PHE A 591 -13.78 -3.42 -30.53
N PRO A 592 -14.61 -3.18 -31.56
CA PRO A 592 -14.14 -2.87 -32.93
C PRO A 592 -13.20 -1.66 -33.10
N ASP A 593 -13.32 -0.64 -32.25
CA ASP A 593 -12.57 0.62 -32.33
C ASP A 593 -11.56 0.78 -31.17
N ALA A 594 -11.34 -0.26 -30.37
CA ALA A 594 -10.39 -0.22 -29.27
C ALA A 594 -8.94 -0.40 -29.75
N PRO A 595 -7.94 0.28 -29.15
CA PRO A 595 -6.53 0.02 -29.43
C PRO A 595 -6.14 -1.45 -29.20
N LEU A 596 -5.32 -1.99 -30.10
CA LEU A 596 -4.72 -3.32 -29.96
C LEU A 596 -3.75 -3.32 -28.77
N PRO A 597 -3.68 -4.40 -27.97
CA PRO A 597 -2.72 -4.51 -26.87
C PRO A 597 -1.25 -4.36 -27.30
N ALA A 598 -0.84 -5.04 -28.37
CA ALA A 598 0.55 -5.09 -28.85
C ALA A 598 0.60 -4.93 -30.39
N GLY A 599 0.13 -3.77 -30.86
CA GLY A 599 0.26 -3.38 -32.26
C GLY A 599 -0.44 -4.24 -33.31
N ASP A 600 -0.13 -3.95 -34.57
CA ASP A 600 -0.56 -4.72 -35.75
C ASP A 600 0.36 -5.94 -36.03
N ASP A 601 1.52 -6.04 -35.37
CA ASP A 601 2.51 -7.11 -35.55
C ASP A 601 2.51 -8.15 -34.42
N GLY A 602 1.90 -7.84 -33.27
CA GLY A 602 1.79 -8.70 -32.11
C GLY A 602 2.97 -8.61 -31.14
N LEU A 603 3.77 -7.54 -31.21
CA LEU A 603 4.89 -7.25 -30.31
C LEU A 603 4.62 -5.95 -29.53
N PHE A 604 5.22 -5.83 -28.34
CA PHE A 604 5.09 -4.66 -27.49
C PHE A 604 6.27 -3.70 -27.67
N THR A 605 5.96 -2.45 -27.98
CA THR A 605 6.80 -1.27 -27.71
C THR A 605 6.48 -0.64 -26.34
N ALA A 606 7.31 0.31 -25.90
CA ALA A 606 7.03 1.12 -24.71
C ALA A 606 5.73 1.94 -24.82
N GLU A 607 5.42 2.49 -26.02
CA GLU A 607 4.20 3.28 -26.27
C GLU A 607 2.92 2.40 -26.26
N GLU A 608 3.00 1.17 -26.77
CA GLU A 608 1.86 0.24 -26.73
C GLU A 608 1.59 -0.26 -25.32
N LEU A 609 2.62 -0.51 -24.51
CA LEU A 609 2.45 -0.89 -23.11
C LEU A 609 1.71 0.18 -22.29
N ILE A 610 2.09 1.46 -22.38
CA ILE A 610 1.31 2.55 -21.74
C ILE A 610 -0.11 2.64 -22.37
N GLY A 611 -0.23 2.37 -23.67
CA GLY A 611 -1.48 2.22 -24.40
C GLY A 611 -2.42 1.13 -23.85
N VAL A 612 -1.90 0.03 -23.30
CA VAL A 612 -2.71 -1.02 -22.65
C VAL A 612 -3.51 -0.48 -21.46
N ILE A 613 -2.95 0.45 -20.69
CA ILE A 613 -3.71 1.14 -19.63
C ILE A 613 -4.75 2.04 -20.31
N TRP A 614 -4.33 2.85 -21.27
CA TRP A 614 -5.17 3.91 -21.82
C TRP A 614 -6.21 3.45 -22.86
N ASN A 615 -6.23 2.18 -23.25
CA ASN A 615 -7.31 1.61 -24.05
C ASN A 615 -8.67 1.62 -23.32
N ASN A 616 -8.67 1.75 -21.98
CA ASN A 616 -9.88 1.80 -21.12
C ASN A 616 -10.85 0.61 -21.30
N ARG A 617 -10.32 -0.57 -21.65
CA ARG A 617 -11.08 -1.82 -21.72
C ARG A 617 -11.47 -2.31 -20.32
N ALA A 618 -12.57 -3.07 -20.27
CA ALA A 618 -13.16 -3.57 -19.04
C ALA A 618 -13.71 -4.99 -19.20
N TRP A 619 -13.42 -5.87 -18.26
CA TRP A 619 -13.74 -7.29 -18.36
C TRP A 619 -15.24 -7.53 -18.53
N TYR A 620 -16.05 -6.94 -17.66
CA TYR A 620 -17.48 -7.20 -17.65
C TYR A 620 -18.19 -6.63 -18.88
N ALA A 621 -17.68 -5.53 -19.44
CA ALA A 621 -18.18 -5.02 -20.73
C ALA A 621 -17.98 -6.07 -21.84
N GLU A 622 -16.77 -6.63 -21.97
CA GLU A 622 -16.48 -7.66 -22.98
C GLU A 622 -17.28 -8.96 -22.79
N GLN A 623 -17.60 -9.34 -21.56
CA GLN A 623 -18.34 -10.57 -21.28
C GLN A 623 -19.87 -10.40 -21.34
N PHE A 624 -20.42 -9.35 -20.70
CA PHE A 624 -21.85 -9.28 -20.42
C PHE A 624 -22.62 -8.24 -21.25
N LEU A 625 -21.96 -7.26 -21.88
CA LEU A 625 -22.65 -6.31 -22.76
C LEU A 625 -23.37 -6.99 -23.96
N PRO A 626 -22.76 -7.94 -24.70
CA PRO A 626 -23.42 -8.58 -25.84
C PRO A 626 -24.70 -9.34 -25.44
N GLU A 627 -24.75 -9.82 -24.20
CA GLU A 627 -25.86 -10.58 -23.65
C GLU A 627 -26.96 -9.67 -23.06
N LEU A 628 -26.56 -8.60 -22.36
CA LEU A 628 -27.46 -7.53 -21.93
C LEU A 628 -28.19 -6.89 -23.13
N LEU A 629 -27.50 -6.66 -24.24
CA LEU A 629 -28.08 -6.10 -25.47
C LEU A 629 -29.13 -7.02 -26.11
N GLN A 630 -28.97 -8.35 -25.99
CA GLN A 630 -29.99 -9.31 -26.44
C GLN A 630 -31.24 -9.23 -25.55
N ARG A 631 -31.07 -9.16 -24.23
CA ARG A 631 -32.18 -8.99 -23.27
C ARG A 631 -32.92 -7.65 -23.48
N CYS A 632 -32.17 -6.56 -23.66
CA CYS A 632 -32.67 -5.25 -24.08
C CYS A 632 -33.50 -5.30 -25.38
N THR A 633 -33.07 -6.09 -26.37
CA THR A 633 -33.79 -6.25 -27.64
C THR A 633 -35.09 -7.06 -27.45
N ALA A 634 -35.07 -8.07 -26.59
CA ALA A 634 -36.21 -8.94 -26.31
C ALA A 634 -37.33 -8.25 -25.49
N ILE A 635 -36.96 -7.46 -24.47
CA ILE A 635 -37.91 -6.76 -23.60
C ILE A 635 -38.62 -5.59 -24.32
N GLY A 636 -37.91 -4.93 -25.25
CA GLY A 636 -38.42 -3.80 -26.02
C GLY A 636 -38.80 -2.60 -25.13
N SER A 637 -40.03 -2.12 -25.25
CA SER A 637 -40.58 -1.03 -24.42
C SER A 637 -41.42 -1.56 -23.23
N THR A 638 -41.19 -2.80 -22.80
CA THR A 638 -41.87 -3.34 -21.62
C THR A 638 -41.14 -2.88 -20.38
N ALA A 639 -41.84 -2.22 -19.46
CA ALA A 639 -41.20 -1.66 -18.26
C ALA A 639 -40.74 -2.76 -17.28
N VAL A 640 -39.55 -2.58 -16.70
CA VAL A 640 -38.93 -3.43 -15.68
C VAL A 640 -38.81 -2.62 -14.40
N ASN A 641 -39.28 -3.14 -13.25
CA ASN A 641 -39.49 -2.37 -12.01
C ASN A 641 -40.23 -1.01 -12.18
N GLY A 642 -41.02 -0.86 -13.25
CA GLY A 642 -41.72 0.39 -13.59
C GLY A 642 -40.91 1.39 -14.43
N ILE A 643 -39.66 1.07 -14.76
CA ILE A 643 -38.76 1.87 -15.60
C ILE A 643 -38.86 1.41 -17.06
N ASP A 644 -38.98 2.36 -18.00
CA ASP A 644 -38.82 2.11 -19.43
C ASP A 644 -37.33 2.16 -19.81
N LEU A 645 -36.76 0.99 -20.12
CA LEU A 645 -35.35 0.83 -20.45
C LEU A 645 -35.01 1.17 -21.91
N SER A 646 -35.98 1.44 -22.77
CA SER A 646 -35.77 1.48 -24.23
C SER A 646 -34.71 2.49 -24.69
N SER A 647 -34.69 3.71 -24.12
CA SER A 647 -33.68 4.74 -24.44
C SER A 647 -32.29 4.42 -23.85
N TRP A 648 -32.24 3.74 -22.70
CA TRP A 648 -31.00 3.33 -22.03
C TRP A 648 -30.33 2.17 -22.79
N CYS A 649 -31.12 1.17 -23.16
CA CYS A 649 -30.73 0.10 -24.07
C CYS A 649 -30.27 0.62 -25.44
N GLN A 650 -30.91 1.67 -25.98
CA GLN A 650 -30.46 2.31 -27.22
C GLN A 650 -29.08 2.97 -27.08
N SER A 651 -28.79 3.63 -25.96
CA SER A 651 -27.46 4.17 -25.68
C SER A 651 -26.41 3.07 -25.53
N LEU A 652 -26.70 2.01 -24.75
CA LEU A 652 -25.82 0.85 -24.62
C LEU A 652 -25.51 0.19 -25.97
N ASN A 653 -26.49 0.10 -26.88
CA ASN A 653 -26.29 -0.45 -28.22
C ASN A 653 -25.36 0.40 -29.11
N ASN A 654 -25.20 1.69 -28.80
CA ASN A 654 -24.34 2.62 -29.53
C ASN A 654 -23.01 2.90 -28.81
N TRP A 655 -22.78 2.26 -27.65
CA TRP A 655 -21.57 2.43 -26.85
C TRP A 655 -20.37 1.74 -27.50
N ASP A 656 -19.18 2.32 -27.35
CA ASP A 656 -17.90 1.77 -27.84
C ASP A 656 -17.38 0.60 -27.00
N GLY A 657 -18.01 0.29 -25.86
CA GLY A 657 -17.58 -0.75 -24.92
C GLY A 657 -16.41 -0.33 -24.01
N LEU A 658 -15.99 0.94 -24.10
CA LEU A 658 -14.82 1.49 -23.42
C LEU A 658 -15.19 2.59 -22.43
N TYR A 659 -14.29 2.87 -21.49
CA TYR A 659 -14.48 3.93 -20.49
C TYR A 659 -13.71 5.22 -20.87
N ASN A 660 -13.99 5.75 -22.07
CA ASN A 660 -13.43 7.02 -22.54
C ASN A 660 -14.28 8.22 -22.09
N ARG A 661 -13.68 9.42 -22.04
CA ARG A 661 -14.40 10.68 -21.71
C ARG A 661 -15.62 10.94 -22.60
N ASN A 662 -15.57 10.52 -23.85
CA ASN A 662 -16.64 10.68 -24.85
C ASN A 662 -17.55 9.45 -24.98
N SER A 663 -17.33 8.39 -24.19
CA SER A 663 -18.15 7.19 -24.24
C SER A 663 -19.55 7.47 -23.69
N VAL A 664 -20.56 7.25 -24.53
CA VAL A 664 -21.99 7.34 -24.16
C VAL A 664 -22.50 5.92 -23.93
N GLY A 665 -22.92 5.62 -22.70
CA GLY A 665 -23.39 4.28 -22.31
C GLY A 665 -22.54 3.61 -21.21
N ALA A 666 -21.26 4.00 -21.06
CA ALA A 666 -20.39 3.49 -20.00
C ALA A 666 -20.97 3.73 -18.59
N HIS A 667 -21.58 4.90 -18.37
CA HIS A 667 -22.26 5.24 -17.12
C HIS A 667 -23.48 4.36 -16.82
N ILE A 668 -24.17 3.90 -17.87
CA ILE A 668 -25.32 2.99 -17.78
C ILE A 668 -24.82 1.57 -17.44
N PHE A 669 -23.76 1.11 -18.13
CA PHE A 669 -23.20 -0.22 -17.89
C PHE A 669 -22.59 -0.35 -16.50
N ARG A 670 -21.95 0.71 -15.99
CA ARG A 670 -21.45 0.80 -14.62
C ARG A 670 -22.54 0.55 -13.58
N VAL A 671 -23.65 1.31 -13.64
CA VAL A 671 -24.71 1.15 -12.62
C VAL A 671 -25.46 -0.17 -12.77
N PHE A 672 -25.54 -0.73 -13.99
CA PHE A 672 -25.98 -2.11 -14.18
C PHE A 672 -25.06 -3.09 -13.45
N MET A 673 -23.74 -3.05 -13.69
CA MET A 673 -22.79 -3.95 -13.03
C MET A 673 -22.77 -3.76 -11.51
N ALA A 674 -22.87 -2.53 -11.03
CA ALA A 674 -22.89 -2.22 -9.60
C ALA A 674 -24.06 -2.88 -8.84
N ASN A 675 -25.17 -3.19 -9.54
CA ASN A 675 -26.29 -3.95 -8.98
C ASN A 675 -26.17 -5.45 -9.32
N TYR A 676 -25.80 -5.81 -10.55
CA TYR A 676 -25.71 -7.21 -10.97
C TYR A 676 -24.64 -8.02 -10.22
N LEU A 677 -23.61 -7.37 -9.68
CA LEU A 677 -22.61 -8.00 -8.81
C LEU A 677 -23.18 -8.57 -7.50
N GLU A 678 -24.39 -8.19 -7.07
CA GLU A 678 -25.05 -8.84 -5.93
C GLU A 678 -25.56 -10.24 -6.26
N ASP A 679 -25.95 -10.49 -7.52
CA ASP A 679 -26.54 -11.75 -7.99
C ASP A 679 -25.57 -12.62 -8.79
N VAL A 680 -24.47 -12.06 -9.33
CA VAL A 680 -23.57 -12.70 -10.31
C VAL A 680 -23.09 -14.11 -9.90
N ASP A 681 -22.71 -14.31 -8.63
CA ASP A 681 -22.24 -15.61 -8.13
C ASP A 681 -23.32 -16.70 -8.12
N THR A 682 -24.60 -16.31 -8.24
CA THR A 682 -25.76 -17.22 -8.28
C THR A 682 -26.44 -17.29 -9.64
N ASP A 683 -26.28 -16.26 -10.48
CA ASP A 683 -26.87 -16.18 -11.82
C ASP A 683 -25.97 -16.84 -12.90
N LEU A 684 -24.64 -16.87 -12.69
CA LEU A 684 -23.71 -17.54 -13.62
C LEU A 684 -23.85 -19.08 -13.56
N THR A 685 -24.10 -19.68 -14.72
CA THR A 685 -24.41 -21.11 -14.88
C THR A 685 -23.20 -21.98 -15.18
N THR A 686 -22.12 -21.42 -15.75
CA THR A 686 -20.85 -22.11 -15.93
C THR A 686 -19.97 -21.91 -14.69
N PRO A 687 -19.72 -22.98 -13.90
CA PRO A 687 -18.97 -22.89 -12.66
C PRO A 687 -17.48 -22.63 -12.93
N PHE A 688 -16.81 -22.05 -11.93
CA PHE A 688 -15.36 -21.87 -11.97
C PHE A 688 -14.59 -23.18 -12.19
N SER A 689 -13.60 -23.13 -13.08
CA SER A 689 -12.69 -24.19 -13.45
C SER A 689 -11.24 -23.73 -13.28
N PRO A 690 -10.44 -24.36 -12.41
CA PRO A 690 -9.01 -24.04 -12.29
C PRO A 690 -8.18 -24.25 -13.55
N ALA A 691 -8.71 -24.96 -14.55
CA ALA A 691 -8.06 -25.16 -15.85
C ALA A 691 -8.39 -24.05 -16.86
N ASP A 692 -9.35 -23.18 -16.55
CA ASP A 692 -9.70 -21.99 -17.34
C ASP A 692 -10.12 -20.84 -16.40
N PRO A 693 -9.18 -20.26 -15.65
CA PRO A 693 -9.48 -19.19 -14.70
C PRO A 693 -9.83 -17.85 -15.37
N VAL A 694 -9.60 -17.73 -16.68
CA VAL A 694 -9.92 -16.53 -17.46
C VAL A 694 -11.35 -16.64 -18.01
N GLY A 695 -11.72 -17.80 -18.58
CA GLY A 695 -13.05 -18.06 -19.11
C GLY A 695 -14.11 -18.33 -18.05
N THR A 696 -13.77 -18.74 -16.83
CA THR A 696 -14.76 -19.14 -15.80
C THR A 696 -14.63 -18.40 -14.46
N PRO A 697 -15.72 -18.23 -13.67
CA PRO A 697 -17.12 -18.54 -14.01
C PRO A 697 -17.66 -17.62 -15.11
N ALA A 698 -18.72 -18.07 -15.78
CA ALA A 698 -19.33 -17.42 -16.95
C ALA A 698 -20.79 -17.87 -17.18
N ASP A 699 -21.37 -17.37 -18.28
CA ASP A 699 -22.70 -17.71 -18.79
C ASP A 699 -23.86 -17.37 -17.83
N PRO A 700 -24.33 -16.10 -17.80
CA PRO A 700 -25.57 -15.68 -17.14
C PRO A 700 -26.78 -16.59 -17.39
N SER A 701 -27.75 -16.55 -16.49
CA SER A 701 -28.89 -17.46 -16.55
C SER A 701 -29.85 -17.12 -17.70
N GLU A 702 -30.22 -18.14 -18.49
CA GLU A 702 -31.32 -18.09 -19.46
C GLU A 702 -32.72 -18.12 -18.78
N GLU A 703 -32.78 -18.25 -17.44
CA GLU A 703 -34.04 -18.17 -16.72
C GLU A 703 -34.64 -16.75 -16.82
N ASN A 704 -35.88 -16.67 -17.30
CA ASN A 704 -36.61 -15.40 -17.53
C ASN A 704 -35.95 -14.43 -18.53
N ALA A 705 -34.91 -14.84 -19.27
CA ALA A 705 -34.15 -13.98 -20.17
C ALA A 705 -35.03 -13.16 -21.14
N GLY A 706 -34.80 -11.84 -21.17
CA GLY A 706 -35.56 -10.90 -21.98
C GLY A 706 -36.96 -10.56 -21.47
N THR A 707 -37.32 -10.96 -20.25
CA THR A 707 -38.61 -10.63 -19.61
C THR A 707 -38.44 -9.66 -18.44
N ALA A 708 -39.53 -9.11 -17.91
CA ALA A 708 -39.48 -8.19 -16.77
C ALA A 708 -39.12 -8.84 -15.42
N ALA A 709 -38.73 -10.13 -15.41
CA ALA A 709 -38.24 -10.88 -14.25
C ALA A 709 -36.82 -11.45 -14.49
N ASP A 710 -36.11 -10.92 -15.49
CA ASP A 710 -34.72 -11.20 -15.83
C ASP A 710 -33.76 -10.49 -14.84
N THR A 711 -32.84 -11.23 -14.24
CA THR A 711 -31.85 -10.73 -13.25
C THR A 711 -31.07 -9.53 -13.77
N MET A 712 -30.57 -9.60 -15.01
CA MET A 712 -29.76 -8.53 -15.60
C MET A 712 -30.59 -7.28 -15.90
N LEU A 713 -31.85 -7.44 -16.34
CA LEU A 713 -32.74 -6.31 -16.60
C LEU A 713 -33.27 -5.66 -15.32
N LEU A 714 -33.44 -6.42 -14.23
CA LEU A 714 -33.75 -5.89 -12.90
C LEU A 714 -32.60 -5.01 -12.39
N ALA A 715 -31.37 -5.54 -12.40
CA ALA A 715 -30.17 -4.79 -12.03
C ALA A 715 -29.97 -3.51 -12.89
N LEU A 716 -30.24 -3.59 -14.20
CA LEU A 716 -30.21 -2.42 -15.08
C LEU A 716 -31.31 -1.41 -14.73
N ALA A 717 -32.52 -1.85 -14.40
CA ALA A 717 -33.62 -0.96 -14.01
C ALA A 717 -33.35 -0.21 -12.70
N ASP A 718 -32.78 -0.88 -11.71
CA ASP A 718 -32.48 -0.29 -10.41
C ASP A 718 -31.29 0.71 -10.52
N GLY A 719 -30.25 0.36 -11.29
CA GLY A 719 -29.18 1.30 -11.65
C GLY A 719 -29.67 2.51 -12.46
N VAL A 720 -30.57 2.32 -13.44
CA VAL A 720 -31.19 3.42 -14.19
C VAL A 720 -32.05 4.31 -13.30
N ALA A 721 -32.75 3.76 -12.30
CA ALA A 721 -33.52 4.55 -11.35
C ALA A 721 -32.61 5.51 -10.54
N ALA A 722 -31.41 5.07 -10.16
CA ALA A 722 -30.40 5.93 -9.54
C ALA A 722 -29.96 7.08 -10.47
N LEU A 723 -29.64 6.79 -11.75
CA LEU A 723 -29.31 7.83 -12.73
C LEU A 723 -30.46 8.84 -12.92
N GLN A 724 -31.70 8.36 -13.05
CA GLN A 724 -32.89 9.21 -13.17
C GLN A 724 -33.14 10.08 -11.94
N SER A 725 -32.78 9.61 -10.73
CA SER A 725 -32.91 10.40 -9.50
C SER A 725 -32.02 11.66 -9.52
N GLN A 726 -30.88 11.58 -10.21
CA GLN A 726 -29.92 12.67 -10.39
C GLN A 726 -30.16 13.47 -11.69
N GLY A 727 -31.22 13.15 -12.44
CA GLY A 727 -31.56 13.84 -13.69
C GLY A 727 -30.66 13.49 -14.88
N ILE A 728 -29.73 12.55 -14.72
CA ILE A 728 -28.79 12.09 -15.75
C ILE A 728 -29.57 11.52 -16.95
N GLN A 729 -29.16 11.86 -18.16
CA GLN A 729 -29.77 11.38 -19.40
C GLN A 729 -29.04 10.17 -20.01
N PRO A 730 -29.73 9.32 -20.79
CA PRO A 730 -29.09 8.19 -21.48
C PRO A 730 -27.96 8.59 -22.44
N THR A 731 -27.97 9.83 -22.94
CA THR A 731 -27.08 10.32 -24.00
C THR A 731 -25.92 11.17 -23.51
N GLU A 732 -25.75 11.32 -22.20
CA GLU A 732 -24.59 12.03 -21.63
C GLU A 732 -23.32 11.20 -21.79
N ALA A 733 -22.18 11.88 -21.95
CA ALA A 733 -20.88 11.24 -22.07
C ALA A 733 -20.28 11.03 -20.67
N LEU A 734 -19.51 9.95 -20.50
CA LEU A 734 -18.89 9.62 -19.21
C LEU A 734 -18.08 10.79 -18.62
N GLY A 735 -17.36 11.56 -19.45
CA GLY A 735 -16.55 12.70 -19.02
C GLY A 735 -17.35 13.95 -18.59
N ASP A 736 -18.65 14.02 -18.89
CA ASP A 736 -19.54 15.04 -18.33
C ASP A 736 -19.99 14.64 -16.90
N LEU A 737 -19.89 13.35 -16.57
CA LEU A 737 -20.35 12.75 -15.31
C LEU A 737 -19.21 12.26 -14.40
N GLN A 738 -17.98 12.14 -14.90
CA GLN A 738 -16.85 11.54 -14.19
C GLN A 738 -15.66 12.47 -14.29
N TYR A 739 -15.19 12.99 -13.16
CA TYR A 739 -14.13 14.00 -13.14
C TYR A 739 -13.27 13.93 -11.88
N TYR A 740 -12.03 14.39 -12.01
CA TYR A 740 -11.18 14.76 -10.90
C TYR A 740 -11.34 16.26 -10.61
N ARG A 741 -11.36 16.65 -9.33
CA ARG A 741 -11.33 18.06 -8.91
C ARG A 741 -10.75 18.20 -7.51
N ALA A 742 -9.58 18.82 -7.39
CA ALA A 742 -8.93 18.99 -6.10
C ALA A 742 -9.69 19.95 -5.17
N SER A 743 -9.67 19.66 -3.87
CA SER A 743 -10.20 20.51 -2.81
C SER A 743 -9.30 20.46 -1.57
N GLY A 744 -9.39 21.50 -0.74
CA GLY A 744 -8.56 21.66 0.46
C GLY A 744 -8.60 23.11 0.95
N GLY A 745 -7.44 23.72 1.20
CA GLY A 745 -7.30 25.09 1.71
C GLY A 745 -7.48 25.24 3.22
N VAL A 746 -7.38 24.15 4.00
CA VAL A 746 -7.73 24.13 5.43
C VAL A 746 -6.68 23.43 6.28
N VAL A 747 -6.24 24.13 7.33
CA VAL A 747 -5.38 23.58 8.39
C VAL A 747 -6.14 22.49 9.17
N PRO A 748 -5.57 21.29 9.36
CA PRO A 748 -6.17 20.22 10.15
C PRO A 748 -6.57 20.67 11.56
N GLY A 749 -7.73 20.21 12.04
CA GLY A 749 -8.24 20.55 13.39
C GLY A 749 -8.81 21.97 13.55
N SER A 750 -8.59 22.89 12.60
CA SER A 750 -9.05 24.29 12.71
C SER A 750 -10.58 24.50 12.72
N GLY A 751 -11.36 23.50 12.29
CA GLY A 751 -12.80 23.63 12.07
C GLY A 751 -13.18 24.44 10.82
N GLY A 752 -12.22 24.77 9.95
CA GLY A 752 -12.48 25.35 8.63
C GLY A 752 -13.20 24.38 7.68
N MET A 753 -13.92 24.92 6.70
CA MET A 753 -14.59 24.14 5.65
C MET A 753 -13.73 24.14 4.38
N PRO A 754 -13.43 22.98 3.78
CA PRO A 754 -12.64 22.90 2.56
C PRO A 754 -13.39 23.48 1.37
N THR A 755 -12.65 23.96 0.37
CA THR A 755 -13.21 24.45 -0.90
C THR A 755 -12.54 23.77 -2.07
N PHE A 756 -13.24 23.65 -3.20
CA PHE A 756 -12.58 23.35 -4.48
C PHE A 756 -11.65 24.51 -4.84
N TYR A 757 -10.42 24.23 -5.26
CA TYR A 757 -9.48 25.28 -5.61
C TYR A 757 -9.95 26.03 -6.86
N ASN A 758 -10.07 27.36 -6.77
CA ASN A 758 -10.66 28.19 -7.83
C ASN A 758 -9.87 28.19 -9.15
N ASN A 759 -8.59 27.82 -9.11
CA ASN A 759 -7.73 27.66 -10.28
C ASN A 759 -7.85 26.28 -10.96
N GLN A 760 -8.59 25.33 -10.37
CA GLN A 760 -8.88 24.03 -11.00
C GLN A 760 -10.38 23.86 -11.33
N PRO A 761 -10.75 23.87 -12.63
CA PRO A 761 -12.06 23.36 -13.04
C PRO A 761 -12.15 21.84 -12.79
N ALA A 762 -13.34 21.27 -12.91
CA ALA A 762 -13.47 19.82 -13.01
C ALA A 762 -12.72 19.31 -14.26
N ILE A 763 -11.84 18.33 -14.09
CA ILE A 763 -11.08 17.70 -15.17
C ILE A 763 -11.76 16.36 -15.50
N PRO A 764 -12.42 16.21 -16.66
CA PRO A 764 -13.04 14.95 -17.07
C PRO A 764 -12.07 13.77 -17.00
N TRP A 765 -12.47 12.66 -16.39
CA TRP A 765 -11.58 11.52 -16.14
C TRP A 765 -11.95 10.32 -17.03
N HIS A 766 -10.95 9.59 -17.51
CA HIS A 766 -11.14 8.32 -18.22
C HIS A 766 -10.66 7.13 -17.38
N GLY A 767 -11.08 5.93 -17.78
CA GLY A 767 -10.97 4.71 -16.98
C GLY A 767 -12.28 4.37 -16.26
N GLY A 768 -12.31 3.18 -15.68
CA GLY A 768 -13.48 2.64 -14.97
C GLY A 768 -13.15 2.17 -13.56
N ASP A 769 -14.14 1.78 -12.79
CA ASP A 769 -13.91 1.17 -11.48
C ASP A 769 -13.32 -0.24 -11.66
N GLY A 770 -12.15 -0.48 -11.05
CA GLY A 770 -11.40 -1.73 -11.23
C GLY A 770 -12.09 -2.98 -10.66
N ASN A 771 -13.07 -2.81 -9.78
CA ASN A 771 -13.84 -3.90 -9.16
C ASN A 771 -15.25 -4.00 -9.74
N ILE A 772 -15.92 -2.86 -9.97
CA ILE A 772 -17.29 -2.81 -10.48
C ILE A 772 -17.36 -2.93 -12.00
N ASP A 773 -16.60 -2.11 -12.73
CA ASP A 773 -16.54 -2.19 -14.20
C ASP A 773 -15.62 -3.34 -14.65
N GLY A 774 -14.66 -3.72 -13.80
CA GLY A 774 -13.57 -4.64 -14.17
C GLY A 774 -12.58 -3.99 -15.15
N ALA A 775 -12.48 -2.67 -15.12
CA ALA A 775 -11.62 -1.87 -16.00
C ALA A 775 -10.13 -2.10 -15.68
N PHE A 776 -9.30 -2.23 -16.73
CA PHE A 776 -7.85 -2.37 -16.52
C PHE A 776 -7.24 -1.08 -15.97
N ASN A 777 -7.60 0.05 -16.57
CA ASN A 777 -7.37 1.38 -16.00
C ASN A 777 -8.38 1.65 -14.87
N ALA A 778 -8.01 1.21 -13.67
CA ALA A 778 -8.84 1.32 -12.49
C ALA A 778 -8.75 2.72 -11.87
N ILE A 779 -9.91 3.32 -11.64
CA ILE A 779 -10.12 4.59 -10.93
C ILE A 779 -11.24 4.41 -9.90
N GLY A 780 -11.50 5.40 -9.05
CA GLY A 780 -12.64 5.34 -8.14
C GLY A 780 -12.89 6.61 -7.33
N VAL A 781 -14.10 6.69 -6.82
CA VAL A 781 -14.55 7.69 -5.84
C VAL A 781 -14.03 7.32 -4.45
N VAL A 782 -13.81 8.31 -3.59
CA VAL A 782 -13.52 8.10 -2.16
C VAL A 782 -14.38 9.04 -1.33
N THR A 783 -15.09 8.51 -0.34
CA THR A 783 -16.11 9.22 0.45
C THR A 783 -15.61 9.75 1.80
N ASP A 784 -14.35 9.49 2.18
CA ASP A 784 -13.74 10.06 3.39
C ASP A 784 -13.63 11.59 3.27
N PRO A 785 -14.10 12.41 4.23
CA PRO A 785 -13.99 13.86 4.21
C PRO A 785 -12.57 14.41 4.48
N PHE A 786 -11.54 13.56 4.55
CA PHE A 786 -10.13 13.93 4.68
C PHE A 786 -9.27 13.36 3.53
N LEU A 787 -8.17 14.04 3.18
CA LEU A 787 -7.17 13.51 2.24
C LEU A 787 -6.63 12.18 2.78
N GLU A 788 -6.43 11.18 1.93
CA GLU A 788 -6.32 9.78 2.38
C GLU A 788 -5.19 9.55 3.40
N ASP A 789 -5.55 8.95 4.55
CA ASP A 789 -4.66 8.67 5.69
C ASP A 789 -4.09 9.91 6.41
N THR A 790 -4.60 11.10 6.09
CA THR A 790 -4.23 12.37 6.71
C THR A 790 -5.36 12.96 7.56
N ARG A 791 -5.13 14.09 8.22
CA ARG A 791 -6.18 14.94 8.84
C ARG A 791 -6.51 16.24 8.08
N PHE A 792 -6.04 16.40 6.84
CA PHE A 792 -6.40 17.54 5.99
C PHE A 792 -7.83 17.40 5.46
N PRO A 793 -8.75 18.35 5.74
CA PRO A 793 -10.13 18.29 5.24
C PRO A 793 -10.20 18.43 3.72
N ARG A 794 -11.16 17.74 3.09
CA ARG A 794 -11.49 17.85 1.67
C ARG A 794 -13.00 17.78 1.44
N ILE A 795 -13.44 18.16 0.25
CA ILE A 795 -14.80 17.88 -0.21
C ILE A 795 -14.86 16.41 -0.67
N ALA A 796 -15.84 15.67 -0.19
CA ALA A 796 -16.10 14.28 -0.56
C ALA A 796 -17.62 14.07 -0.78
N PRO A 797 -18.03 13.19 -1.71
CA PRO A 797 -19.45 13.01 -2.03
C PRO A 797 -20.17 12.13 -1.00
N SER A 798 -21.41 12.50 -0.70
CA SER A 798 -22.44 11.53 -0.30
C SER A 798 -22.85 10.75 -1.55
N THR A 799 -22.94 9.42 -1.44
CA THR A 799 -23.09 8.53 -2.60
C THR A 799 -24.32 7.63 -2.48
N ILE A 800 -24.93 7.34 -3.62
CA ILE A 800 -26.02 6.36 -3.75
C ILE A 800 -25.42 4.93 -3.68
N GLU A 801 -26.02 4.05 -2.90
CA GLU A 801 -25.63 2.63 -2.83
C GLU A 801 -25.71 1.95 -4.22
N ASN A 802 -24.85 0.96 -4.48
CA ASN A 802 -24.83 0.18 -5.73
C ASN A 802 -24.75 1.01 -7.02
N THR A 803 -23.87 2.03 -7.04
CA THR A 803 -23.61 2.89 -8.22
C THR A 803 -22.11 3.13 -8.51
N ALA A 804 -21.21 2.42 -7.84
CA ALA A 804 -19.77 2.72 -7.80
C ALA A 804 -19.44 4.16 -7.36
N GLY A 805 -20.24 4.72 -6.44
CA GLY A 805 -19.98 6.03 -5.83
C GLY A 805 -20.58 7.23 -6.59
N LEU A 806 -21.70 7.05 -7.30
CA LEU A 806 -22.45 8.17 -7.88
C LEU A 806 -22.94 9.09 -6.76
N SER A 807 -22.70 10.39 -6.87
CA SER A 807 -23.16 11.36 -5.88
C SER A 807 -24.69 11.47 -5.85
N ASP A 808 -25.24 11.73 -4.66
CA ASP A 808 -26.66 12.00 -4.45
C ASP A 808 -27.08 13.47 -4.76
N GLY A 809 -26.14 14.30 -5.21
CA GLY A 809 -26.35 15.72 -5.52
C GLY A 809 -26.08 16.68 -4.34
N THR A 810 -25.78 16.14 -3.15
CA THR A 810 -25.49 16.94 -1.95
C THR A 810 -24.20 17.75 -2.12
N ASP A 811 -24.13 18.90 -1.44
CA ASP A 811 -23.01 19.85 -1.46
C ASP A 811 -22.60 20.36 -2.87
N GLY A 812 -23.45 20.16 -3.87
CA GLY A 812 -23.23 20.60 -5.25
C GLY A 812 -22.24 19.73 -6.02
N ILE A 813 -22.08 18.47 -5.61
CA ILE A 813 -21.31 17.46 -6.34
C ILE A 813 -22.27 16.66 -7.21
N ASP A 814 -22.00 16.61 -8.50
CA ASP A 814 -22.68 15.79 -9.49
C ASP A 814 -21.78 14.62 -9.94
N GLY A 815 -22.40 13.53 -10.39
CA GLY A 815 -21.67 12.41 -10.98
C GLY A 815 -20.70 11.69 -10.03
N TRP A 816 -19.56 11.26 -10.57
CA TRP A 816 -18.49 10.53 -9.87
C TRP A 816 -17.26 11.44 -9.69
N LEU A 817 -17.05 11.93 -8.46
CA LEU A 817 -15.85 12.67 -8.07
C LEU A 817 -14.69 11.70 -7.77
N ILE A 818 -13.81 11.52 -8.74
CA ILE A 818 -12.69 10.58 -8.67
C ILE A 818 -11.59 11.12 -7.73
N ALA A 819 -11.05 10.24 -6.89
CA ALA A 819 -9.98 10.58 -5.93
C ALA A 819 -8.93 9.46 -5.72
N ARG A 820 -9.04 8.33 -6.42
CA ARG A 820 -8.04 7.24 -6.42
C ARG A 820 -8.01 6.53 -7.77
N GLY A 821 -6.94 5.81 -8.04
CA GLY A 821 -6.80 5.02 -9.27
C GLY A 821 -5.38 4.94 -9.78
N THR A 822 -5.25 4.63 -11.08
CA THR A 822 -4.01 4.84 -11.88
C THR A 822 -3.33 6.12 -11.45
N SER A 823 -2.09 5.98 -10.95
CA SER A 823 -1.36 6.99 -10.19
C SER A 823 -0.07 7.38 -10.92
N TRP A 824 1.09 7.09 -10.34
CA TRP A 824 2.30 6.90 -11.15
C TRP A 824 2.12 5.68 -12.04
N HIS A 825 2.39 5.80 -13.33
CA HIS A 825 2.31 4.67 -14.25
C HIS A 825 3.16 4.92 -15.49
N PHE A 826 3.73 3.83 -16.03
CA PHE A 826 4.53 3.88 -17.25
C PHE A 826 4.53 2.54 -18.00
N GLY A 827 4.73 2.61 -19.32
CA GLY A 827 5.24 1.52 -20.14
C GLY A 827 6.73 1.77 -20.45
N LEU A 828 7.54 0.73 -20.48
CA LEU A 828 8.98 0.78 -20.75
C LEU A 828 9.40 -0.40 -21.62
N GLU A 829 10.32 -0.19 -22.56
CA GLU A 829 11.06 -1.23 -23.28
C GLU A 829 12.56 -0.97 -23.18
N PHE A 830 13.36 -2.02 -23.10
CA PHE A 830 14.82 -1.91 -23.24
C PHE A 830 15.22 -1.94 -24.72
N THR A 831 15.91 -0.90 -25.18
CA THR A 831 16.39 -0.78 -26.56
C THR A 831 17.92 -0.92 -26.65
N ASP A 832 18.48 -0.93 -27.86
CA ASP A 832 19.94 -0.82 -28.06
C ASP A 832 20.55 0.51 -27.57
N ASN A 833 19.72 1.53 -27.27
CA ASN A 833 20.14 2.81 -26.69
C ASN A 833 19.90 2.92 -25.18
N GLY A 834 19.38 1.86 -24.53
CA GLY A 834 18.97 1.86 -23.12
C GLY A 834 17.45 1.85 -22.93
N PRO A 835 16.94 2.13 -21.71
CA PRO A 835 15.51 2.13 -21.42
C PRO A 835 14.80 3.29 -22.13
N GLU A 836 13.72 2.98 -22.85
CA GLU A 836 12.79 3.94 -23.41
C GLU A 836 11.44 3.77 -22.71
N ALA A 837 10.90 4.86 -22.15
CA ALA A 837 9.74 4.78 -21.28
C ALA A 837 8.80 5.98 -21.39
N TYR A 838 7.50 5.71 -21.23
CA TYR A 838 6.41 6.66 -21.38
C TYR A 838 5.41 6.54 -20.23
N GLY A 839 5.08 7.65 -19.58
CA GLY A 839 4.26 7.65 -18.38
C GLY A 839 4.00 9.05 -17.81
N LEU A 840 3.33 9.09 -16.65
CA LEU A 840 3.14 10.30 -15.84
C LEU A 840 2.60 9.96 -14.43
N VAL A 841 2.59 10.97 -13.55
CA VAL A 841 1.86 10.96 -12.26
C VAL A 841 0.48 11.60 -12.49
N SER A 842 -0.58 10.80 -12.47
CA SER A 842 -1.93 11.25 -12.87
C SER A 842 -2.50 12.42 -12.06
N TYR A 843 -2.04 12.64 -10.84
CA TYR A 843 -2.43 13.76 -9.96
C TYR A 843 -1.35 14.85 -9.84
N SER A 844 -0.39 14.86 -10.77
CA SER A 844 0.74 15.80 -10.83
C SER A 844 1.71 15.72 -9.64
N GLN A 845 2.84 16.42 -9.76
CA GLN A 845 4.01 16.23 -8.90
C GLN A 845 3.87 16.86 -7.49
N SER A 846 3.10 17.95 -7.38
CA SER A 846 2.98 18.76 -6.17
C SER A 846 1.59 18.68 -5.54
N THR A 847 1.52 18.89 -4.22
CA THR A 847 0.27 19.12 -3.48
C THR A 847 -0.05 20.61 -3.30
N ASP A 848 0.88 21.51 -3.58
CA ASP A 848 0.67 22.96 -3.43
C ASP A 848 -0.21 23.49 -4.57
N SER A 849 -1.39 24.01 -4.22
CA SER A 849 -2.33 24.61 -5.16
C SER A 849 -1.79 25.84 -5.92
N MET A 850 -0.68 26.42 -5.46
CA MET A 850 0.02 27.52 -6.14
C MET A 850 1.15 27.05 -7.07
N SER A 851 1.52 25.77 -7.04
CA SER A 851 2.57 25.20 -7.89
C SER A 851 2.12 25.08 -9.36
N PRO A 852 3.01 25.33 -10.35
CA PRO A 852 2.72 25.02 -11.74
C PRO A 852 2.56 23.50 -11.99
N PHE A 853 3.03 22.64 -11.07
CA PHE A 853 3.00 21.18 -11.18
C PHE A 853 1.87 20.55 -10.35
N PHE A 854 0.73 21.26 -10.23
CA PHE A 854 -0.44 20.87 -9.43
C PHE A 854 -1.57 20.23 -10.25
N SER A 855 -1.67 20.52 -11.55
CA SER A 855 -2.62 19.88 -12.49
C SER A 855 -2.07 19.59 -13.88
N ASP A 856 -0.82 19.96 -14.19
CA ASP A 856 -0.26 19.85 -15.54
C ASP A 856 -0.28 18.40 -16.05
N GLN A 857 0.10 17.44 -15.21
CA GLN A 857 0.03 16.01 -15.54
C GLN A 857 -1.39 15.44 -15.41
N SER A 858 -2.26 16.08 -14.62
CA SER A 858 -3.67 15.69 -14.49
C SER A 858 -4.48 16.03 -15.75
N GLU A 859 -4.18 17.15 -16.40
CA GLU A 859 -4.72 17.52 -17.70
C GLU A 859 -4.17 16.60 -18.81
N GLN A 860 -2.87 16.29 -18.80
CA GLN A 860 -2.24 15.33 -19.70
C GLN A 860 -2.87 13.92 -19.59
N TYR A 861 -3.05 13.41 -18.37
CA TYR A 861 -3.76 12.15 -18.14
C TYR A 861 -5.18 12.20 -18.73
N SER A 862 -5.96 13.24 -18.39
CA SER A 862 -7.31 13.43 -18.94
C SER A 862 -7.35 13.40 -20.47
N ASN A 863 -6.34 13.95 -21.14
CA ASN A 863 -6.25 14.02 -22.60
C ASN A 863 -5.63 12.77 -23.25
N LYS A 864 -5.11 11.80 -22.48
CA LYS A 864 -4.26 10.70 -22.96
C LYS A 864 -2.98 11.19 -23.66
N GLU A 865 -2.27 12.12 -23.03
CA GLU A 865 -1.01 12.69 -23.50
C GLU A 865 0.14 12.25 -22.58
N PHE A 866 0.80 11.10 -22.85
CA PHE A 866 1.90 10.61 -22.01
C PHE A 866 3.16 11.43 -22.24
N ARG A 867 4.02 11.51 -21.21
CA ARG A 867 5.36 12.09 -21.33
C ARG A 867 6.36 10.99 -21.60
N GLN A 868 7.39 11.28 -22.38
CA GLN A 868 8.63 10.51 -22.33
C GLN A 868 9.29 10.71 -20.95
N LEU A 869 9.83 9.63 -20.38
CA LEU A 869 10.54 9.64 -19.10
C LEU A 869 12.04 9.73 -19.39
N PHE A 870 12.60 10.93 -19.29
CA PHE A 870 14.00 11.20 -19.67
C PHE A 870 14.99 10.54 -18.70
N PHE A 871 15.85 9.66 -19.21
CA PHE A 871 16.82 8.92 -18.41
C PHE A 871 18.28 9.36 -18.64
N THR A 872 18.65 9.71 -19.87
CA THR A 872 20.05 10.06 -20.21
C THR A 872 20.37 11.52 -19.91
N GLU A 873 21.64 11.83 -19.65
CA GLU A 873 22.08 13.22 -19.43
C GLU A 873 21.77 14.12 -20.65
N GLU A 874 21.86 13.59 -21.87
CA GLU A 874 21.56 14.36 -23.09
C GLU A 874 20.08 14.75 -23.15
N ASP A 875 19.18 13.81 -22.85
CA ASP A 875 17.72 14.06 -22.83
C ASP A 875 17.32 15.03 -21.72
N ILE A 876 17.89 14.87 -20.51
CA ILE A 876 17.61 15.74 -19.36
C ILE A 876 18.05 17.17 -19.69
N GLN A 877 19.28 17.35 -20.19
CA GLN A 877 19.82 18.66 -20.56
C GLN A 877 19.03 19.32 -21.71
N ALA A 878 18.55 18.53 -22.67
CA ALA A 878 17.72 19.02 -23.77
C ALA A 878 16.32 19.47 -23.32
N ASN A 879 15.80 18.94 -22.21
CA ASN A 879 14.43 19.15 -21.73
C ASN A 879 14.34 19.87 -20.37
N LEU A 880 15.41 20.55 -19.93
CA LEU A 880 15.38 21.37 -18.72
C LEU A 880 14.33 22.48 -18.82
N LEU A 881 13.59 22.67 -17.73
CA LEU A 881 12.72 23.84 -17.59
C LEU A 881 13.57 25.13 -17.49
N PRO A 882 13.02 26.30 -17.87
CA PRO A 882 13.69 27.57 -17.66
C PRO A 882 13.97 27.79 -16.16
N GLN A 883 15.25 27.94 -15.78
CA GLN A 883 15.70 27.99 -14.38
C GLN A 883 15.43 26.67 -13.60
N GLY A 884 15.32 25.54 -14.30
CA GLY A 884 15.08 24.23 -13.72
C GLY A 884 16.29 23.60 -13.02
N GLU A 885 17.49 24.17 -13.12
CA GLU A 885 18.69 23.70 -12.43
C GLU A 885 18.96 24.52 -11.16
N THR A 886 19.03 23.83 -10.02
CA THR A 886 19.35 24.40 -8.70
C THR A 886 20.42 23.55 -8.03
N VAL A 887 21.51 24.16 -7.55
CA VAL A 887 22.49 23.50 -6.68
C VAL A 887 22.20 23.88 -5.23
N ILE A 888 22.18 22.88 -4.34
CA ILE A 888 22.02 23.06 -2.89
C ILE A 888 23.22 22.46 -2.14
N SER A 889 23.72 23.14 -1.11
CA SER A 889 24.87 22.73 -0.29
C SER A 889 24.61 22.90 1.22
N SER A 890 24.97 21.95 2.09
CA SER A 890 24.83 22.11 3.55
C SER A 890 25.52 23.38 4.10
N ASP A 891 25.01 23.92 5.21
CA ASP A 891 25.52 25.13 5.90
C ASP A 891 26.76 24.87 6.78
#